data_AF-W9KA35-F1
#
_entry.id   AF-W9KA35-F1
#
_cell.length_a   1.000
_cell.length_b   1.000
_cell.length_c   1.000
_cell.angle_alpha   90.00
_cell.angle_beta   90.00
_cell.angle_gamma   90.00
#
_symmetry.space_group_name_H-M   'P 1'
#
loop_
_entity.id
_entity.type
_entity.pdbx_description
1 polymer ?
#
loop_
_entity_poly.entity_id
_entity_poly.type
_entity_poly.pdbx_seq_one_letter_code
_entity_poly.pdbx_strand_id
1 'polypeptide(L)'
;MEDLPQQNCQKYDHHVARVVWAAYILSYLTKARSHIGLPNHDPAEEEDRLERGNAGAGTERATVLGGSRESIRSKFLDCIAQLLSPSKGWHNVTATALREHEDFVEIDVARNDSFGMARCDVQGHYLSEPAAFDVDYRRKLEDYLRSSVPEDDFEGPTISASRFEFVAIEYTGRRIDHWTDQVRRMLGYASRRHNWDIQQWSKHQLAINVWTSLTKLLHQNNIETAQFRQEIVQRAHECIISAEVYELLQMTFEAKVGSKIWNALKFLARPIMDCRMLRCIAGKHTQFRDVRIHLVPLKQMVALRPEYQIDICSAWAQLTPISPQASEMRMIAQFTQQFKRNCASSHAMHAEMQLFMHHGDNVALCPSLNYFGCSKKACLLCEAFLRSLPNPIATRGRHGVCYPAWGAPYPRVAGAEVALKQVENMLVCQIKTHFENLVLGTRKHLAIPTAQSTIVSDFSTLSIQSQLQREQMVESVTEAERARRSERLILEGSAAVMSRTDRQLTKFEPKCQRADWLSHKLLCKQFSVQPLRPSKAHKRAILFPADQSKPRMIWVHCELKSDEEHGDGAPYEMVDLYPHLGADKPNTGTLRIEYNPIRDRNFGCGMVYWAPRREGYSITLYFREAFLMDGSSVNRSILTSVGTSGVVHHQICGPVVAMQETPLELHRDITLSDMRHIIDYLISYGTTETREWANHSKTNLGTSILGVKICCYGEIKLHNSETYIAVEVPKGHPTRLMYRQGKVSPISKILGMPLILRKFDDIDVWIDPLGWDKNTMTADSNQDATFLMLETDLEKPDWGWAPPYWNAQLGNVLAVRADDQNLDVEDLRMMCSFARRKLGLMFEDALGGGHKLRTKQEVLDFITWDNMVEFSNRQALGQAGS
;
A
#
# COMPACT_ATOMS: atom_id res chain seq x y z
N MET A 1 -2.17 -17.58 -37.66
CA MET A 1 -3.40 -18.30 -37.27
C MET A 1 -2.96 -19.75 -37.10
N GLU A 2 -2.44 -20.08 -35.92
CA GLU A 2 -1.91 -21.41 -35.61
C GLU A 2 -2.76 -21.99 -34.47
N ASP A 3 -3.15 -23.25 -34.66
CA ASP A 3 -4.08 -24.00 -33.82
C ASP A 3 -3.50 -24.26 -32.43
N LEU A 4 -4.12 -23.66 -31.40
CA LEU A 4 -3.99 -24.14 -30.03
C LEU A 4 -4.59 -25.57 -29.95
N PRO A 5 -3.96 -26.53 -29.27
CA PRO A 5 -4.55 -27.86 -29.10
C PRO A 5 -5.91 -27.71 -28.40
N GLN A 6 -6.97 -28.27 -29.01
CA GLN A 6 -8.38 -28.14 -28.61
C GLN A 6 -8.63 -28.35 -27.10
N GLN A 7 -7.83 -29.17 -26.42
CA GLN A 7 -7.89 -29.41 -24.97
C GLN A 7 -7.59 -28.15 -24.13
N ASN A 8 -6.60 -27.33 -24.50
CA ASN A 8 -6.25 -26.12 -23.76
C ASN A 8 -7.34 -25.04 -23.89
N CYS A 9 -7.99 -24.97 -25.06
CA CYS A 9 -9.12 -24.09 -25.29
C CYS A 9 -10.33 -24.46 -24.43
N GLN A 10 -10.62 -25.75 -24.30
CA GLN A 10 -11.76 -26.24 -23.51
C GLN A 10 -11.55 -26.01 -22.00
N LYS A 11 -10.33 -26.21 -21.49
CA LYS A 11 -9.99 -25.93 -20.09
C LYS A 11 -10.14 -24.46 -19.73
N TYR A 12 -9.73 -23.56 -20.62
CA TYR A 12 -9.88 -22.11 -20.41
C TYR A 12 -11.34 -21.66 -20.40
N ASP A 13 -12.13 -22.11 -21.37
CA ASP A 13 -13.54 -21.74 -21.46
C ASP A 13 -14.31 -22.25 -20.23
N HIS A 14 -13.86 -23.36 -19.63
CA HIS A 14 -14.36 -23.82 -18.34
C HIS A 14 -14.02 -22.84 -17.20
N HIS A 15 -12.79 -22.32 -17.10
CA HIS A 15 -12.42 -21.32 -16.08
C HIS A 15 -13.22 -20.01 -16.23
N VAL A 16 -13.40 -19.54 -17.47
CA VAL A 16 -14.24 -18.37 -17.76
C VAL A 16 -15.68 -18.61 -17.32
N ALA A 17 -16.26 -19.78 -17.68
CA ALA A 17 -17.61 -20.14 -17.29
C ALA A 17 -17.80 -20.10 -15.77
N ARG A 18 -16.85 -20.67 -15.01
CA ARG A 18 -16.88 -20.68 -13.55
C ARG A 18 -16.87 -19.27 -12.94
N VAL A 19 -16.03 -18.38 -13.45
CA VAL A 19 -16.02 -16.97 -12.99
C VAL A 19 -17.36 -16.28 -13.30
N VAL A 20 -17.90 -16.46 -14.51
CA VAL A 20 -19.19 -15.87 -14.91
C VAL A 20 -20.34 -16.41 -14.04
N TRP A 21 -20.38 -17.71 -13.79
CA TRP A 21 -21.37 -18.33 -12.90
C TRP A 21 -21.30 -17.74 -11.50
N ALA A 22 -20.10 -17.68 -10.91
CA ALA A 22 -19.90 -17.13 -9.57
C ALA A 22 -20.28 -15.65 -9.52
N ALA A 23 -19.92 -14.85 -10.53
CA ALA A 23 -20.27 -13.44 -10.61
C ALA A 23 -21.78 -13.21 -10.60
N TYR A 24 -22.55 -14.00 -11.38
CA TYR A 24 -24.01 -13.90 -11.40
C TYR A 24 -24.64 -14.32 -10.06
N ILE A 25 -24.19 -15.44 -9.49
CA ILE A 25 -24.70 -15.90 -8.18
C ILE A 25 -24.47 -14.82 -7.13
N LEU A 26 -23.24 -14.28 -7.05
CA LEU A 26 -22.91 -13.21 -6.11
C LEU A 26 -23.76 -11.96 -6.36
N SER A 27 -23.92 -11.54 -7.61
CA SER A 27 -24.73 -10.37 -7.97
C SER A 27 -26.20 -10.52 -7.58
N TYR A 28 -26.79 -11.72 -7.65
CA TYR A 28 -28.17 -11.96 -7.22
C TYR A 28 -28.30 -11.90 -5.70
N LEU A 29 -27.37 -12.50 -4.98
CA LEU A 29 -27.34 -12.50 -3.52
C LEU A 29 -27.16 -11.09 -2.96
N THR A 30 -26.30 -10.27 -3.59
CA THR A 30 -26.05 -8.90 -3.15
C THR A 30 -26.96 -7.86 -3.79
N LYS A 31 -27.81 -8.24 -4.74
CA LYS A 31 -28.66 -7.31 -5.54
C LYS A 31 -27.83 -6.20 -6.20
N ALA A 32 -26.64 -6.55 -6.69
CA ALA A 32 -25.67 -5.62 -7.29
C ALA A 32 -25.25 -4.43 -6.38
N ARG A 33 -25.31 -4.61 -5.05
CA ARG A 33 -24.80 -3.64 -4.07
C ARG A 33 -23.28 -3.70 -3.97
N SER A 34 -22.69 -2.60 -3.53
CA SER A 34 -21.25 -2.58 -3.21
C SER A 34 -20.92 -3.53 -2.07
N HIS A 35 -19.82 -4.27 -2.23
CA HIS A 35 -19.20 -5.09 -1.19
C HIS A 35 -18.39 -4.23 -0.19
N ILE A 36 -18.42 -2.91 -0.34
CA ILE A 36 -17.91 -1.93 0.63
C ILE A 36 -19.09 -1.52 1.50
N GLY A 37 -19.14 -2.02 2.74
CA GLY A 37 -20.35 -2.01 3.56
C GLY A 37 -20.95 -0.63 3.83
N LEU A 38 -22.10 -0.37 3.22
CA LEU A 38 -23.06 0.63 3.67
C LEU A 38 -24.51 0.12 3.43
N PRO A 39 -25.50 0.51 4.25
CA PRO A 39 -26.84 -0.06 4.19
C PRO A 39 -27.74 0.57 3.10
N ASN A 40 -28.58 -0.29 2.52
CA ASN A 40 -29.84 -0.05 1.80
C ASN A 40 -30.00 1.32 1.11
N HIS A 41 -29.57 1.48 -0.14
CA HIS A 41 -30.12 2.49 -1.08
C HIS A 41 -29.84 2.07 -2.55
N ASP A 42 -30.45 2.79 -3.48
CA ASP A 42 -30.45 2.58 -4.94
C ASP A 42 -29.02 2.47 -5.53
N PRO A 43 -28.70 1.46 -6.36
CA PRO A 43 -27.37 1.26 -6.96
C PRO A 43 -26.82 2.47 -7.72
N ALA A 44 -27.69 3.34 -8.25
CA ALA A 44 -27.29 4.54 -8.98
C ALA A 44 -26.78 5.67 -8.07
N GLU A 45 -27.17 5.69 -6.78
CA GLU A 45 -26.73 6.67 -5.78
C GLU A 45 -25.50 6.20 -4.98
N GLU A 46 -25.18 4.89 -5.04
CA GLU A 46 -24.07 4.28 -4.30
C GLU A 46 -22.70 4.63 -4.93
N GLU A 47 -22.65 4.77 -6.26
CA GLU A 47 -21.48 5.21 -7.02
C GLU A 47 -21.03 6.63 -6.58
N ASP A 48 -21.98 7.52 -6.26
CA ASP A 48 -21.74 8.92 -5.87
C ASP A 48 -21.24 9.08 -4.41
N ARG A 49 -21.34 8.03 -3.58
CA ARG A 49 -20.97 8.08 -2.15
C ARG A 49 -19.50 7.73 -1.87
N LEU A 50 -18.81 7.01 -2.76
CA LEU A 50 -17.51 6.39 -2.49
C LEU A 50 -16.29 7.20 -2.98
N GLU A 51 -16.49 8.44 -3.43
CA GLU A 51 -15.42 9.36 -3.91
C GLU A 51 -15.09 10.49 -2.91
N ARG A 52 -15.40 10.28 -1.61
CA ARG A 52 -15.30 11.23 -0.49
C ARG A 52 -13.87 11.44 0.08
N GLY A 53 -12.90 11.82 -0.76
CA GLY A 53 -11.53 12.19 -0.34
C GLY A 53 -11.31 13.70 -0.35
N ASN A 54 -10.93 14.29 0.79
CA ASN A 54 -10.92 15.73 0.99
C ASN A 54 -9.51 16.35 0.91
N ALA A 55 -9.21 16.98 -0.22
CA ALA A 55 -8.25 18.09 -0.34
C ALA A 55 -8.81 19.11 -1.36
N GLY A 56 -8.49 20.40 -1.19
CA GLY A 56 -8.83 21.47 -2.13
C GLY A 56 -8.04 21.36 -3.44
N ALA A 57 -8.58 21.87 -4.54
CA ALA A 57 -8.00 21.70 -5.87
C ALA A 57 -6.59 22.33 -6.02
N GLY A 58 -6.31 23.43 -5.29
CA GLY A 58 -4.97 24.03 -5.23
C GLY A 58 -3.93 23.12 -4.56
N THR A 59 -4.31 22.47 -3.48
CA THR A 59 -3.49 21.50 -2.74
C THR A 59 -3.26 20.23 -3.56
N GLU A 60 -4.30 19.70 -4.22
CA GLU A 60 -4.18 18.53 -5.11
C GLU A 60 -3.20 18.77 -6.26
N ARG A 61 -3.24 19.95 -6.90
CA ARG A 61 -2.31 20.31 -7.98
C ARG A 61 -0.86 20.36 -7.50
N ALA A 62 -0.62 20.96 -6.33
CA ALA A 62 0.71 21.03 -5.72
C ALA A 62 1.27 19.63 -5.36
N THR A 63 0.43 18.80 -4.74
CA THR A 63 0.82 17.46 -4.28
C THR A 63 1.12 16.51 -5.44
N VAL A 64 0.34 16.57 -6.52
CA VAL A 64 0.57 15.73 -7.71
C VAL A 64 1.89 16.10 -8.40
N LEU A 65 2.16 17.39 -8.58
CA LEU A 65 3.37 17.84 -9.28
C LEU A 65 4.64 17.67 -8.43
N GLY A 66 4.51 17.52 -7.11
CA GLY A 66 5.59 17.11 -6.21
C GLY A 66 5.69 15.60 -5.95
N GLY A 67 4.82 14.81 -6.58
CA GLY A 67 4.75 13.36 -6.42
C GLY A 67 5.87 12.60 -7.12
N SER A 68 5.89 11.28 -6.95
CA SER A 68 6.83 10.40 -7.68
C SER A 68 6.58 10.46 -9.19
N ARG A 69 7.60 10.11 -9.97
CA ARG A 69 7.54 9.99 -11.44
C ARG A 69 6.33 9.14 -11.89
N GLU A 70 6.02 8.08 -11.16
CA GLU A 70 4.88 7.19 -11.42
C GLU A 70 3.54 7.85 -11.09
N SER A 71 3.42 8.56 -9.97
CA SER A 71 2.17 9.24 -9.61
C SER A 71 1.72 10.31 -10.62
N ILE A 72 2.67 11.03 -11.22
CA ILE A 72 2.39 12.01 -12.27
C ILE A 72 1.81 11.31 -13.51
N ARG A 73 2.38 10.16 -13.89
CA ARG A 73 1.91 9.34 -15.03
C ARG A 73 0.51 8.78 -14.77
N SER A 74 0.29 8.22 -13.58
CA SER A 74 -1.02 7.69 -13.18
C SER A 74 -2.09 8.78 -13.21
N LYS A 75 -1.80 9.98 -12.69
CA LYS A 75 -2.75 11.11 -12.73
C LYS A 75 -2.97 11.62 -14.16
N PHE A 76 -1.94 11.66 -15.00
CA PHE A 76 -2.06 12.04 -16.40
C PHE A 76 -3.03 11.09 -17.14
N LEU A 77 -2.85 9.79 -16.96
CA LEU A 77 -3.73 8.75 -17.52
C LEU A 77 -5.17 8.89 -16.99
N ASP A 78 -5.36 9.07 -15.68
CA ASP A 78 -6.69 9.27 -15.09
C ASP A 78 -7.41 10.50 -15.66
N CYS A 79 -6.71 11.63 -15.84
CA CYS A 79 -7.29 12.85 -16.41
C CYS A 79 -7.71 12.65 -17.88
N ILE A 80 -6.90 11.96 -18.69
CA ILE A 80 -7.27 11.63 -20.07
C ILE A 80 -8.49 10.70 -20.10
N ALA A 81 -8.51 9.67 -19.26
CA ALA A 81 -9.65 8.76 -19.18
C ALA A 81 -10.94 9.50 -18.79
N GLN A 82 -10.87 10.44 -17.85
CA GLN A 82 -12.00 11.23 -17.39
C GLN A 82 -12.54 12.18 -18.47
N LEU A 83 -11.67 12.84 -19.24
CA LEU A 83 -12.03 13.72 -20.34
C LEU A 83 -12.62 12.96 -21.54
N LEU A 84 -12.15 11.75 -21.81
CA LEU A 84 -12.65 10.88 -22.89
C LEU A 84 -13.91 10.07 -22.50
N SER A 85 -14.62 10.50 -21.46
CA SER A 85 -15.79 9.83 -20.91
C SER A 85 -16.99 10.81 -20.89
N PRO A 86 -17.76 10.92 -21.99
CA PRO A 86 -18.67 12.05 -22.24
C PRO A 86 -19.96 12.07 -21.39
N SER A 87 -20.36 10.94 -20.80
CA SER A 87 -21.61 10.84 -20.05
C SER A 87 -21.49 9.93 -18.82
N LYS A 88 -22.42 10.05 -17.86
CA LYS A 88 -22.53 9.09 -16.75
C LYS A 88 -23.08 7.76 -17.27
N GLY A 89 -22.76 6.68 -16.57
CA GLY A 89 -23.21 5.33 -16.87
C GLY A 89 -22.09 4.41 -17.35
N TRP A 90 -22.41 3.12 -17.48
CA TRP A 90 -21.45 2.06 -17.77
C TRP A 90 -20.87 2.13 -19.19
N HIS A 91 -21.65 2.52 -20.19
CA HIS A 91 -21.22 2.53 -21.61
C HIS A 91 -20.05 3.48 -21.89
N ASN A 92 -19.94 4.58 -21.15
CA ASN A 92 -18.93 5.62 -21.40
C ASN A 92 -17.71 5.47 -20.50
N VAL A 93 -17.57 4.37 -19.77
CA VAL A 93 -16.37 4.14 -18.93
C VAL A 93 -15.17 3.95 -19.84
N THR A 94 -14.12 4.71 -19.54
CA THR A 94 -12.90 4.79 -20.34
C THR A 94 -11.70 4.37 -19.50
N ALA A 95 -10.79 3.61 -20.09
CA ALA A 95 -9.51 3.22 -19.51
C ALA A 95 -8.36 3.65 -20.45
N THR A 96 -7.20 3.93 -19.88
CA THR A 96 -6.00 4.43 -20.58
C THR A 96 -4.74 3.69 -20.12
N ALA A 97 -3.81 3.46 -21.03
CA ALA A 97 -2.49 2.89 -20.73
C ALA A 97 -1.38 3.74 -21.37
N LEU A 98 -0.22 3.82 -20.71
CA LEU A 98 0.92 4.64 -21.15
C LEU A 98 2.00 3.79 -21.84
N ARG A 99 2.48 4.26 -22.99
CA ARG A 99 3.72 3.82 -23.62
C ARG A 99 4.65 5.02 -23.78
N GLU A 100 5.77 5.00 -23.07
CA GLU A 100 6.77 6.07 -23.10
C GLU A 100 7.84 5.80 -24.16
N HIS A 101 8.13 6.82 -24.97
CA HIS A 101 9.27 6.87 -25.87
C HIS A 101 10.22 7.99 -25.43
N GLU A 102 11.34 8.16 -26.15
CA GLU A 102 12.36 9.17 -25.80
C GLU A 102 11.80 10.61 -25.83
N ASP A 103 11.06 10.95 -26.89
CA ASP A 103 10.60 12.33 -27.13
C ASP A 103 9.08 12.52 -27.01
N PHE A 104 8.31 11.43 -26.98
CA PHE A 104 6.85 11.47 -27.04
C PHE A 104 6.23 10.35 -26.21
N VAL A 105 4.93 10.47 -25.95
CA VAL A 105 4.16 9.41 -25.28
C VAL A 105 2.99 8.97 -26.16
N GLU A 106 2.73 7.66 -26.12
CA GLU A 106 1.53 7.08 -26.73
C GLU A 106 0.59 6.61 -25.62
N ILE A 107 -0.71 6.84 -25.84
CA ILE A 107 -1.74 6.50 -24.88
C ILE A 107 -2.81 5.68 -25.56
N ASP A 108 -2.88 4.41 -25.18
CA ASP A 108 -3.89 3.50 -25.70
C ASP A 108 -5.16 3.68 -24.86
N VAL A 109 -6.31 3.90 -25.50
CA VAL A 109 -7.58 4.25 -24.85
C VAL A 109 -8.67 3.29 -25.27
N ALA A 110 -9.29 2.61 -24.30
CA ALA A 110 -10.47 1.79 -24.52
C ALA A 110 -11.70 2.44 -23.87
N ARG A 111 -12.88 2.25 -24.46
CA ARG A 111 -14.18 2.67 -23.90
C ARG A 111 -15.19 1.53 -24.01
N ASN A 112 -16.10 1.41 -23.05
CA ASN A 112 -17.05 0.28 -23.01
C ASN A 112 -18.00 0.22 -24.23
N ASP A 113 -18.36 1.37 -24.81
CA ASP A 113 -19.12 1.48 -26.06
C ASP A 113 -18.23 1.50 -27.32
N SER A 114 -16.92 1.42 -27.12
CA SER A 114 -15.86 1.48 -28.13
C SER A 114 -16.04 2.62 -29.13
N PHE A 115 -16.32 3.83 -28.63
CA PHE A 115 -16.38 5.03 -29.45
C PHE A 115 -17.46 4.98 -30.55
N GLY A 116 -18.52 4.19 -30.30
CA GLY A 116 -19.60 3.98 -31.25
C GLY A 116 -19.22 3.12 -32.46
N MET A 117 -18.07 2.43 -32.43
CA MET A 117 -17.66 1.52 -33.50
C MET A 117 -18.55 0.27 -33.53
N ALA A 118 -19.05 -0.09 -34.71
CA ALA A 118 -19.72 -1.36 -34.95
C ALA A 118 -18.71 -2.52 -34.89
N ARG A 119 -19.23 -3.71 -34.56
CA ARG A 119 -18.47 -4.95 -34.30
C ARG A 119 -17.38 -5.20 -35.37
N CYS A 120 -16.22 -5.65 -34.92
CA CYS A 120 -15.16 -6.16 -35.78
C CYS A 120 -15.54 -7.55 -36.35
N ASP A 121 -15.06 -7.88 -37.54
CA ASP A 121 -15.11 -9.26 -38.04
C ASP A 121 -14.19 -10.20 -37.24
N VAL A 122 -14.22 -11.51 -37.53
CA VAL A 122 -13.43 -12.54 -36.83
C VAL A 122 -11.92 -12.34 -37.03
N GLN A 123 -11.51 -11.52 -38.01
CA GLN A 123 -10.13 -11.14 -38.29
C GLN A 123 -9.72 -9.80 -37.65
N GLY A 124 -10.63 -9.08 -37.00
CA GLY A 124 -10.36 -7.79 -36.36
C GLY A 124 -10.45 -6.57 -37.30
N HIS A 125 -11.04 -6.71 -38.49
CA HIS A 125 -11.31 -5.57 -39.37
C HIS A 125 -12.61 -4.86 -38.98
N TYR A 126 -12.57 -3.52 -39.05
CA TYR A 126 -13.69 -2.67 -38.71
C TYR A 126 -14.80 -2.67 -39.76
N LEU A 127 -16.04 -2.77 -39.30
CA LEU A 127 -17.21 -2.56 -40.17
C LEU A 127 -17.70 -1.09 -40.16
N SER A 128 -17.20 -0.25 -39.25
CA SER A 128 -17.45 1.20 -39.24
C SER A 128 -16.31 1.98 -38.58
N GLU A 129 -16.10 3.23 -39.01
CA GLU A 129 -15.16 4.15 -38.37
C GLU A 129 -15.66 4.63 -37.00
N PRO A 130 -14.77 5.08 -36.09
CA PRO A 130 -15.18 5.74 -34.85
C PRO A 130 -16.05 6.97 -35.14
N ALA A 131 -16.89 7.37 -34.20
CA ALA A 131 -17.70 8.57 -34.37
C ALA A 131 -16.80 9.78 -34.70
N ALA A 132 -17.09 10.48 -35.81
CA ALA A 132 -16.28 11.61 -36.28
C ALA A 132 -16.03 12.67 -35.18
N PHE A 133 -16.99 12.81 -34.27
CA PHE A 133 -16.91 13.68 -33.10
C PHE A 133 -15.83 13.23 -32.08
N ASP A 134 -15.69 11.92 -31.83
CA ASP A 134 -14.67 11.38 -30.93
C ASP A 134 -13.26 11.55 -31.52
N VAL A 135 -13.12 11.36 -32.85
CA VAL A 135 -11.85 11.57 -33.57
C VAL A 135 -11.43 13.04 -33.57
N ASP A 136 -12.38 13.95 -33.80
CA ASP A 136 -12.13 15.39 -33.75
C ASP A 136 -11.78 15.86 -32.33
N TYR A 137 -12.48 15.36 -31.31
CA TYR A 137 -12.17 15.65 -29.91
C TYR A 137 -10.77 15.17 -29.50
N ARG A 138 -10.41 13.94 -29.89
CA ARG A 138 -9.06 13.38 -29.68
C ARG A 138 -8.00 14.30 -30.28
N ARG A 139 -8.14 14.69 -31.55
CA ARG A 139 -7.16 15.57 -32.22
C ARG A 139 -7.03 16.91 -31.50
N LYS A 140 -8.15 17.50 -31.10
CA LYS A 140 -8.17 18.75 -30.32
C LYS A 140 -7.48 18.62 -28.96
N LEU A 141 -7.58 17.46 -28.30
CA LEU A 141 -6.87 17.17 -27.05
C LEU A 141 -5.36 17.05 -27.28
N GLU A 142 -4.93 16.32 -28.32
CA GLU A 142 -3.51 16.21 -28.70
C GLU A 142 -2.92 17.60 -29.02
N ASP A 143 -3.62 18.42 -29.81
CA ASP A 143 -3.21 19.79 -30.15
C ASP A 143 -3.13 20.71 -28.92
N TYR A 144 -4.09 20.58 -28.01
CA TYR A 144 -4.10 21.32 -26.75
C TYR A 144 -2.87 21.02 -25.90
N LEU A 145 -2.50 19.74 -25.75
CA LEU A 145 -1.29 19.34 -25.02
C LEU A 145 -0.02 19.85 -25.70
N ARG A 146 0.06 19.77 -27.03
CA ARG A 146 1.19 20.26 -27.82
C ARG A 146 1.41 21.77 -27.66
N SER A 147 0.33 22.53 -27.51
CA SER A 147 0.37 23.99 -27.32
C SER A 147 0.66 24.44 -25.87
N SER A 148 0.92 23.51 -24.94
CA SER A 148 1.14 23.84 -23.53
C SER A 148 2.52 24.50 -23.31
N VAL A 149 2.52 25.75 -22.80
CA VAL A 149 3.72 26.55 -22.49
C VAL A 149 4.10 26.36 -21.00
N PRO A 150 5.40 26.38 -20.61
CA PRO A 150 5.80 26.43 -19.19
C PRO A 150 5.16 27.59 -18.43
N GLU A 151 4.77 27.38 -17.17
CA GLU A 151 4.06 28.40 -16.37
C GLU A 151 4.92 29.61 -15.95
N ASP A 152 6.25 29.58 -16.16
CA ASP A 152 7.18 30.65 -15.73
C ASP A 152 6.95 32.01 -16.45
N ASP A 153 6.10 32.07 -17.50
CA ASP A 153 5.79 33.29 -18.26
C ASP A 153 4.39 33.91 -17.96
N PHE A 154 3.63 33.42 -16.98
CA PHE A 154 2.25 33.91 -16.72
C PHE A 154 2.08 34.58 -15.35
N GLU A 155 2.50 35.84 -15.22
CA GLU A 155 2.01 36.75 -14.18
C GLU A 155 0.74 37.48 -14.67
N GLY A 156 -0.44 36.90 -14.41
CA GLY A 156 -1.71 37.55 -14.74
C GLY A 156 -2.94 36.96 -14.03
N PRO A 157 -3.99 37.76 -13.78
CA PRO A 157 -5.18 37.31 -13.06
C PRO A 157 -5.98 36.29 -13.88
N THR A 158 -6.51 35.28 -13.18
CA THR A 158 -7.49 34.25 -13.57
C THR A 158 -7.76 34.14 -15.09
N ILE A 159 -6.97 33.30 -15.75
CA ILE A 159 -7.04 33.02 -17.20
C ILE A 159 -8.48 32.64 -17.60
N SER A 160 -9.05 33.39 -18.55
CA SER A 160 -10.25 33.01 -19.31
C SER A 160 -10.13 31.57 -19.79
N ALA A 161 -11.18 30.76 -19.65
CA ALA A 161 -11.13 29.34 -20.02
C ALA A 161 -10.57 29.18 -21.44
N SER A 162 -9.57 28.31 -21.60
CA SER A 162 -8.96 28.10 -22.93
C SER A 162 -10.00 27.60 -23.92
N ARG A 163 -9.79 27.84 -25.22
CA ARG A 163 -10.69 27.34 -26.27
C ARG A 163 -10.99 25.83 -26.14
N PHE A 164 -10.02 25.04 -25.69
CA PHE A 164 -10.20 23.61 -25.48
C PHE A 164 -11.00 23.27 -24.20
N GLU A 165 -10.89 24.05 -23.12
CA GLU A 165 -11.73 23.86 -21.92
C GLU A 165 -13.22 23.92 -22.30
N PHE A 166 -13.62 24.81 -23.20
CA PHE A 166 -14.99 24.85 -23.73
C PHE A 166 -15.35 23.60 -24.54
N VAL A 167 -14.43 23.10 -25.37
CA VAL A 167 -14.64 21.86 -26.12
C VAL A 167 -14.83 20.67 -25.17
N ALA A 168 -14.04 20.60 -24.08
CA ALA A 168 -14.17 19.57 -23.05
C ALA A 168 -15.51 19.66 -22.29
N ILE A 169 -15.97 20.87 -21.99
CA ILE A 169 -17.28 21.11 -21.36
C ILE A 169 -18.41 20.63 -22.27
N GLU A 170 -18.40 20.96 -23.56
CA GLU A 170 -19.41 20.50 -24.50
C GLU A 170 -19.39 18.98 -24.67
N TYR A 171 -18.19 18.40 -24.83
CA TYR A 171 -18.02 16.96 -24.97
C TYR A 171 -18.55 16.19 -23.75
N THR A 172 -18.36 16.73 -22.54
CA THR A 172 -18.83 16.13 -21.28
C THR A 172 -20.20 16.65 -20.81
N GLY A 173 -20.94 17.36 -21.67
CA GLY A 173 -22.16 18.09 -21.31
C GLY A 173 -23.19 17.25 -20.56
N ARG A 174 -23.45 16.01 -21.00
CA ARG A 174 -24.40 15.10 -20.33
C ARG A 174 -24.00 14.76 -18.89
N ARG A 175 -22.69 14.70 -18.61
CA ARG A 175 -22.19 14.50 -17.25
C ARG A 175 -22.36 15.76 -16.40
N ILE A 176 -22.13 16.93 -16.99
CA ILE A 176 -22.34 18.23 -16.32
C ILE A 176 -23.81 18.40 -15.96
N ASP A 177 -24.74 18.10 -16.87
CA ASP A 177 -26.18 18.20 -16.64
C ASP A 177 -26.60 17.30 -15.47
N HIS A 178 -26.11 16.05 -15.46
CA HIS A 178 -26.37 15.11 -14.37
C HIS A 178 -25.92 15.68 -13.00
N TRP A 179 -24.69 16.17 -12.90
CA TRP A 179 -24.17 16.67 -11.62
C TRP A 179 -24.80 18.00 -11.21
N THR A 180 -25.16 18.85 -12.18
CA THR A 180 -25.94 20.07 -11.93
C THR A 180 -27.26 19.74 -11.26
N ASP A 181 -27.99 18.78 -11.82
CA ASP A 181 -29.27 18.30 -11.31
C ASP A 181 -29.12 17.63 -9.92
N GLN A 182 -28.04 16.86 -9.69
CA GLN A 182 -27.73 16.33 -8.36
C GLN A 182 -27.48 17.44 -7.32
N VAL A 183 -26.70 18.47 -7.65
CA VAL A 183 -26.45 19.59 -6.73
C VAL A 183 -27.75 20.33 -6.42
N ARG A 184 -28.59 20.58 -7.42
CA ARG A 184 -29.91 21.20 -7.22
C ARG A 184 -30.80 20.41 -6.28
N ARG A 185 -30.88 19.08 -6.45
CA ARG A 185 -31.62 18.21 -5.52
C ARG A 185 -31.09 18.35 -4.10
N MET A 186 -29.78 18.21 -3.90
CA MET A 186 -29.16 18.28 -2.58
C MET A 186 -29.43 19.63 -1.89
N LEU A 187 -29.31 20.74 -2.62
CA LEU A 187 -29.62 22.07 -2.12
C LEU A 187 -31.11 22.25 -1.82
N GLY A 188 -31.99 21.74 -2.68
CA GLY A 188 -33.44 21.80 -2.46
C GLY A 188 -33.89 21.08 -1.17
N TYR A 189 -33.23 19.98 -0.80
CA TYR A 189 -33.45 19.31 0.48
C TYR A 189 -32.87 20.10 1.67
N ALA A 190 -31.71 20.72 1.51
CA ALA A 190 -31.00 21.42 2.58
C ALA A 190 -31.61 22.79 2.92
N SER A 191 -32.06 23.55 1.92
CA SER A 191 -32.67 24.88 2.07
C SER A 191 -34.00 24.88 2.85
N ARG A 192 -34.65 23.72 3.03
CA ARG A 192 -35.87 23.60 3.86
C ARG A 192 -35.58 23.56 5.37
N ARG A 193 -34.31 23.48 5.79
CA ARG A 193 -33.92 23.26 7.19
C ARG A 193 -33.06 24.36 7.81
N HIS A 194 -32.47 25.27 7.04
CA HIS A 194 -31.49 26.23 7.56
C HIS A 194 -31.68 27.63 6.96
N ASN A 195 -31.81 28.64 7.83
CA ASN A 195 -31.78 30.04 7.44
C ASN A 195 -30.32 30.52 7.33
N TRP A 196 -30.00 31.17 6.22
CA TRP A 196 -28.70 31.78 5.97
C TRP A 196 -28.58 33.08 6.76
N ASP A 197 -28.07 33.04 7.99
CA ASP A 197 -27.84 34.27 8.75
C ASP A 197 -26.52 34.92 8.33
N ILE A 198 -26.63 35.86 7.39
CA ILE A 198 -25.51 36.59 6.77
C ILE A 198 -24.67 37.35 7.81
N GLN A 199 -25.24 37.69 8.98
CA GLN A 199 -24.53 38.46 10.02
C GLN A 199 -23.42 37.69 10.75
N GLN A 200 -23.49 36.35 10.83
CA GLN A 200 -22.48 35.56 11.53
C GLN A 200 -21.14 35.47 10.76
N TRP A 201 -21.10 35.79 9.46
CA TRP A 201 -20.03 35.34 8.56
C TRP A 201 -19.25 36.48 7.87
N SER A 202 -19.19 37.65 8.48
CA SER A 202 -18.49 38.84 7.95
C SER A 202 -17.02 38.63 7.59
N LYS A 203 -16.36 37.61 8.15
CA LYS A 203 -14.95 37.25 7.87
C LYS A 203 -14.73 36.46 6.57
N HIS A 204 -15.78 35.94 5.90
CA HIS A 204 -15.67 35.07 4.71
C HIS A 204 -16.38 35.65 3.47
N GLN A 205 -16.37 36.98 3.30
CA GLN A 205 -17.15 37.66 2.25
C GLN A 205 -16.85 37.16 0.82
N LEU A 206 -15.59 36.82 0.53
CA LEU A 206 -15.21 36.28 -0.79
C LEU A 206 -15.83 34.90 -1.06
N ALA A 207 -15.75 33.99 -0.09
CA ALA A 207 -16.34 32.64 -0.19
C ALA A 207 -17.87 32.71 -0.33
N ILE A 208 -18.51 33.59 0.43
CA ILE A 208 -19.95 33.87 0.33
C ILE A 208 -20.28 34.37 -1.09
N ASN A 209 -19.51 35.29 -1.65
CA ASN A 209 -19.76 35.80 -2.99
C ASN A 209 -19.61 34.71 -4.06
N VAL A 210 -18.54 33.90 -3.99
CA VAL A 210 -18.29 32.79 -4.92
C VAL A 210 -19.42 31.76 -4.85
N TRP A 211 -19.79 31.34 -3.64
CA TRP A 211 -20.89 30.41 -3.42
C TRP A 211 -22.26 30.97 -3.85
N THR A 212 -22.52 32.25 -3.56
CA THR A 212 -23.76 32.94 -3.96
C THR A 212 -23.87 33.05 -5.49
N SER A 213 -22.75 33.27 -6.16
CA SER A 213 -22.70 33.32 -7.63
C SER A 213 -23.08 31.97 -8.24
N LEU A 214 -22.49 30.87 -7.74
CA LEU A 214 -22.85 29.51 -8.17
C LEU A 214 -24.33 29.20 -7.91
N THR A 215 -24.80 29.47 -6.70
CA THR A 215 -26.19 29.17 -6.32
C THR A 215 -27.20 29.97 -7.14
N LYS A 216 -26.94 31.24 -7.45
CA LYS A 216 -27.79 32.03 -8.36
C LYS A 216 -27.92 31.36 -9.74
N LEU A 217 -26.82 30.87 -10.30
CA LEU A 217 -26.83 30.12 -11.57
C LEU A 217 -27.61 28.81 -11.44
N LEU A 218 -27.45 28.08 -10.33
CA LEU A 218 -28.22 26.84 -10.09
C LEU A 218 -29.73 27.05 -10.02
N HIS A 219 -30.22 28.26 -9.73
CA HIS A 219 -31.67 28.58 -9.73
C HIS A 219 -32.22 28.91 -11.12
N GLN A 220 -31.38 29.10 -12.14
CA GLN A 220 -31.84 29.35 -13.51
C GLN A 220 -32.39 28.07 -14.17
N ASN A 221 -33.49 28.17 -14.91
CA ASN A 221 -34.13 27.00 -15.51
C ASN A 221 -33.45 26.46 -16.79
N ASN A 222 -32.39 27.10 -17.30
CA ASN A 222 -31.85 26.82 -18.64
C ASN A 222 -30.63 25.88 -18.63
N ILE A 223 -30.84 24.61 -18.28
CA ILE A 223 -29.77 23.63 -17.97
C ILE A 223 -28.95 23.19 -19.21
N GLU A 224 -29.57 23.17 -20.39
CA GLU A 224 -29.02 22.46 -21.55
C GLU A 224 -28.24 23.34 -22.52
N THR A 225 -28.10 24.64 -22.24
CA THR A 225 -27.34 25.52 -23.12
C THR A 225 -25.84 25.38 -22.90
N ALA A 226 -25.08 25.40 -24.00
CA ALA A 226 -23.62 25.43 -23.97
C ALA A 226 -23.09 26.54 -23.04
N GLN A 227 -23.67 27.74 -23.14
CA GLN A 227 -23.31 28.88 -22.29
C GLN A 227 -23.54 28.59 -20.81
N PHE A 228 -24.69 28.01 -20.44
CA PHE A 228 -24.97 27.64 -19.05
C PHE A 228 -23.95 26.61 -18.52
N ARG A 229 -23.64 25.57 -19.31
CA ARG A 229 -22.65 24.55 -18.93
C ARG A 229 -21.27 25.18 -18.69
N GLN A 230 -20.87 26.14 -19.52
CA GLN A 230 -19.62 26.86 -19.33
C GLN A 230 -19.60 27.65 -18.02
N GLU A 231 -20.65 28.44 -17.77
CA GLU A 231 -20.76 29.27 -16.58
C GLU A 231 -20.82 28.41 -15.30
N ILE A 232 -21.61 27.33 -15.28
CA ILE A 232 -21.76 26.49 -14.09
C ILE A 232 -20.46 25.73 -13.76
N VAL A 233 -19.75 25.21 -14.76
CA VAL A 233 -18.47 24.52 -14.56
C VAL A 233 -17.40 25.49 -14.05
N GLN A 234 -17.35 26.70 -14.61
CA GLN A 234 -16.41 27.73 -14.18
C GLN A 234 -16.66 28.18 -12.73
N ARG A 235 -17.92 28.43 -12.35
CA ARG A 235 -18.27 28.76 -10.96
C ARG A 235 -18.02 27.60 -10.00
N ALA A 236 -18.29 26.36 -10.43
CA ALA A 236 -17.99 25.18 -9.62
C ALA A 236 -16.48 25.05 -9.40
N HIS A 237 -15.67 25.30 -10.43
CA HIS A 237 -14.21 25.34 -10.34
C HIS A 237 -13.73 26.41 -9.34
N GLU A 238 -14.27 27.63 -9.41
CA GLU A 238 -13.97 28.71 -8.46
C GLU A 238 -14.31 28.34 -7.01
N CYS A 239 -15.40 27.59 -6.79
CA CYS A 239 -15.75 27.08 -5.46
C CYS A 239 -14.70 26.09 -4.93
N ILE A 240 -14.25 25.14 -5.76
CA ILE A 240 -13.39 24.04 -5.27
C ILE A 240 -11.91 24.40 -5.08
N ILE A 241 -11.46 25.52 -5.67
CA ILE A 241 -10.12 26.05 -5.44
C ILE A 241 -10.02 26.91 -4.18
N SER A 242 -11.15 27.35 -3.61
CA SER A 242 -11.20 28.12 -2.36
C SER A 242 -11.38 27.18 -1.16
N ALA A 243 -10.41 27.21 -0.24
CA ALA A 243 -10.51 26.47 1.01
C ALA A 243 -11.65 27.04 1.90
N GLU A 244 -11.87 28.34 1.82
CA GLU A 244 -12.91 29.06 2.56
C GLU A 244 -14.32 28.62 2.13
N VAL A 245 -14.53 28.29 0.85
CA VAL A 245 -15.81 27.72 0.39
C VAL A 245 -16.01 26.29 0.93
N TYR A 246 -14.95 25.50 1.06
CA TYR A 246 -15.07 24.18 1.71
C TYR A 246 -15.51 24.31 3.16
N GLU A 247 -14.83 25.16 3.93
CA GLU A 247 -15.16 25.44 5.32
C GLU A 247 -16.59 25.98 5.46
N LEU A 248 -16.98 26.91 4.58
CA LEU A 248 -18.34 27.42 4.49
C LEU A 248 -19.36 26.29 4.34
N LEU A 249 -19.14 25.35 3.41
CA LEU A 249 -20.06 24.23 3.21
C LEU A 249 -20.16 23.29 4.43
N GLN A 250 -19.05 23.06 5.14
CA GLN A 250 -19.06 22.22 6.36
C GLN A 250 -19.73 22.92 7.54
N MET A 251 -19.64 24.25 7.62
CA MET A 251 -20.30 25.04 8.67
C MET A 251 -21.79 25.24 8.38
N THR A 252 -22.16 25.46 7.12
CA THR A 252 -23.55 25.76 6.72
C THR A 252 -24.42 24.50 6.67
N PHE A 253 -23.86 23.35 6.30
CA PHE A 253 -24.60 22.10 6.17
C PHE A 253 -24.05 21.06 7.17
N GLU A 254 -24.89 20.12 7.61
CA GLU A 254 -24.40 18.94 8.35
C GLU A 254 -23.18 18.34 7.61
N ALA A 255 -22.12 17.97 8.33
CA ALA A 255 -20.84 17.56 7.72
C ALA A 255 -20.97 16.53 6.58
N LYS A 256 -21.93 15.61 6.71
CA LYS A 256 -22.25 14.60 5.67
C LYS A 256 -22.85 15.22 4.40
N VAL A 257 -23.70 16.23 4.53
CA VAL A 257 -24.35 16.95 3.42
C VAL A 257 -23.37 17.93 2.78
N GLY A 258 -22.66 18.74 3.58
CA GLY A 258 -21.63 19.65 3.09
C GLY A 258 -20.56 18.91 2.28
N SER A 259 -20.10 17.77 2.78
CA SER A 259 -19.17 16.89 2.05
C SER A 259 -19.76 16.31 0.76
N LYS A 260 -21.05 15.96 0.71
CA LYS A 260 -21.68 15.48 -0.53
C LYS A 260 -21.75 16.57 -1.59
N ILE A 261 -22.16 17.78 -1.20
CA ILE A 261 -22.21 18.94 -2.10
C ILE A 261 -20.81 19.23 -2.63
N TRP A 262 -19.80 19.32 -1.76
CA TRP A 262 -18.42 19.54 -2.16
C TRP A 262 -17.92 18.55 -3.21
N ASN A 263 -18.19 17.25 -3.03
CA ASN A 263 -17.78 16.25 -4.02
C ASN A 263 -18.52 16.41 -5.34
N ALA A 264 -19.82 16.67 -5.33
CA ALA A 264 -20.57 16.95 -6.55
C ALA A 264 -19.98 18.15 -7.30
N LEU A 265 -19.57 19.21 -6.60
CA LEU A 265 -18.86 20.35 -7.22
C LEU A 265 -17.54 19.94 -7.87
N LYS A 266 -16.79 19.00 -7.28
CA LYS A 266 -15.57 18.46 -7.93
C LYS A 266 -15.89 17.75 -9.24
N PHE A 267 -16.99 17.00 -9.33
CA PHE A 267 -17.41 16.39 -10.61
C PHE A 267 -17.87 17.41 -11.64
N LEU A 268 -18.61 18.44 -11.20
CA LEU A 268 -19.00 19.56 -12.05
C LEU A 268 -17.78 20.30 -12.61
N ALA A 269 -16.79 20.59 -11.78
CA ALA A 269 -15.57 21.32 -12.16
C ALA A 269 -14.54 20.46 -12.94
N ARG A 270 -14.73 19.14 -12.96
CA ARG A 270 -13.76 18.16 -13.48
C ARG A 270 -13.23 18.46 -14.89
N PRO A 271 -14.05 18.85 -15.89
CA PRO A 271 -13.54 19.11 -17.24
C PRO A 271 -12.44 20.18 -17.26
N ILE A 272 -12.62 21.27 -16.51
CA ILE A 272 -11.61 22.32 -16.39
C ILE A 272 -10.42 21.86 -15.55
N MET A 273 -10.67 21.18 -14.43
CA MET A 273 -9.59 20.67 -13.57
C MET A 273 -8.64 19.75 -14.33
N ASP A 274 -9.19 18.76 -15.05
CA ASP A 274 -8.40 17.79 -15.79
C ASP A 274 -7.66 18.45 -16.96
N CYS A 275 -8.32 19.36 -17.70
CA CYS A 275 -7.64 20.12 -18.76
C CYS A 275 -6.44 20.90 -18.21
N ARG A 276 -6.59 21.58 -17.08
CA ARG A 276 -5.52 22.39 -16.48
C ARG A 276 -4.43 21.52 -15.84
N MET A 277 -4.79 20.39 -15.24
CA MET A 277 -3.83 19.41 -14.73
C MET A 277 -2.97 18.85 -15.86
N LEU A 278 -3.59 18.44 -16.97
CA LEU A 278 -2.86 17.93 -18.14
C LEU A 278 -1.93 18.98 -18.74
N ARG A 279 -2.39 20.23 -18.88
CA ARG A 279 -1.55 21.36 -19.33
C ARG A 279 -0.37 21.58 -18.41
N CYS A 280 -0.58 21.48 -17.10
CA CYS A 280 0.49 21.64 -16.11
C CYS A 280 1.54 20.52 -16.22
N ILE A 281 1.10 19.27 -16.35
CA ILE A 281 2.00 18.13 -16.53
C ILE A 281 2.77 18.25 -17.86
N ALA A 282 2.10 18.60 -18.96
CA ALA A 282 2.73 18.82 -20.26
C ALA A 282 3.68 20.03 -20.27
N GLY A 283 3.36 21.08 -19.51
CA GLY A 283 4.21 22.25 -19.31
C GLY A 283 5.53 21.88 -18.65
N LYS A 284 5.49 21.02 -17.62
CA LYS A 284 6.68 20.58 -16.85
C LYS A 284 7.46 19.43 -17.49
N HIS A 285 6.79 18.58 -18.28
CA HIS A 285 7.41 17.42 -18.91
C HIS A 285 7.21 17.48 -20.42
N THR A 286 8.26 17.88 -21.13
CA THR A 286 8.23 18.11 -22.59
C THR A 286 7.75 16.90 -23.39
N GLN A 287 8.09 15.67 -22.97
CA GLN A 287 7.59 14.43 -23.60
C GLN A 287 6.05 14.30 -23.58
N PHE A 288 5.36 14.94 -22.63
CA PHE A 288 3.89 14.95 -22.54
C PHE A 288 3.25 16.08 -23.35
N ARG A 289 4.03 16.79 -24.17
CA ARG A 289 3.51 17.73 -25.20
C ARG A 289 3.28 17.03 -26.53
N ASP A 290 4.12 16.05 -26.89
CA ASP A 290 3.85 15.16 -28.03
C ASP A 290 3.12 13.90 -27.53
N VAL A 291 1.80 13.99 -27.43
CA VAL A 291 0.94 12.87 -27.03
C VAL A 291 0.20 12.34 -28.25
N ARG A 292 0.22 11.02 -28.41
CA ARG A 292 -0.53 10.31 -29.47
C ARG A 292 -1.51 9.34 -28.84
N ILE A 293 -2.81 9.59 -29.02
CA ILE A 293 -3.88 8.89 -28.30
C ILE A 293 -4.49 7.80 -29.17
N HIS A 294 -4.09 6.53 -29.06
CA HIS A 294 -4.63 5.47 -29.90
C HIS A 294 -5.94 4.92 -29.35
N LEU A 295 -7.01 4.98 -30.14
CA LEU A 295 -8.29 4.40 -29.76
C LEU A 295 -8.24 2.88 -29.97
N VAL A 296 -8.33 2.13 -28.87
CA VAL A 296 -8.37 0.67 -28.87
C VAL A 296 -9.77 0.23 -29.25
N PRO A 297 -9.90 -0.67 -30.24
CA PRO A 297 -11.18 -1.10 -30.73
C PRO A 297 -11.92 -2.06 -29.82
N LEU A 298 -13.24 -2.19 -30.04
CA LEU A 298 -14.02 -3.24 -29.41
C LEU A 298 -13.47 -4.60 -29.82
N LYS A 299 -13.01 -5.36 -28.83
CA LYS A 299 -12.85 -6.80 -28.99
C LYS A 299 -14.19 -7.48 -28.72
N GLN A 300 -14.47 -8.50 -29.54
CA GLN A 300 -15.74 -9.24 -29.72
C GLN A 300 -16.59 -9.40 -28.44
N MET A 301 -17.93 -9.37 -28.59
CA MET A 301 -18.81 -9.77 -27.49
C MET A 301 -18.54 -11.22 -27.11
N VAL A 302 -18.30 -11.46 -25.83
CA VAL A 302 -17.98 -12.79 -25.32
C VAL A 302 -19.26 -13.44 -24.84
N ALA A 303 -19.56 -14.62 -25.37
CA ALA A 303 -20.67 -15.45 -24.93
C ALA A 303 -20.13 -16.77 -24.38
N LEU A 304 -20.78 -17.30 -23.32
CA LEU A 304 -20.48 -18.65 -22.86
C LEU A 304 -20.92 -19.67 -23.92
N ARG A 305 -20.09 -20.69 -24.15
CA ARG A 305 -20.47 -21.80 -25.02
C ARG A 305 -21.74 -22.49 -24.51
N PRO A 306 -22.60 -23.03 -25.39
CA PRO A 306 -23.85 -23.69 -25.00
C PRO A 306 -23.66 -24.78 -23.92
N GLU A 307 -22.55 -25.51 -23.95
CA GLU A 307 -22.21 -26.56 -22.96
C GLU A 307 -22.03 -26.02 -21.52
N TYR A 308 -21.69 -24.74 -21.36
CA TYR A 308 -21.53 -24.08 -20.06
C TYR A 308 -22.76 -23.25 -19.66
N GLN A 309 -23.84 -23.27 -20.43
CA GLN A 309 -25.11 -22.59 -20.12
C GLN A 309 -26.02 -23.51 -19.28
N ILE A 310 -25.52 -23.92 -18.12
CA ILE A 310 -26.18 -24.85 -17.20
C ILE A 310 -27.12 -24.13 -16.22
N ASP A 311 -27.92 -24.88 -15.47
CA ASP A 311 -28.76 -24.31 -14.40
C ASP A 311 -27.91 -23.85 -13.21
N ILE A 312 -28.45 -22.91 -12.43
CA ILE A 312 -27.72 -22.26 -11.31
C ILE A 312 -27.31 -23.25 -10.22
N CYS A 313 -28.09 -24.30 -9.98
CA CYS A 313 -27.79 -25.30 -8.96
C CYS A 313 -26.63 -26.21 -9.42
N SER A 314 -26.65 -26.64 -10.68
CA SER A 314 -25.53 -27.36 -11.30
C SER A 314 -24.26 -26.51 -11.34
N ALA A 315 -24.38 -25.22 -11.65
CA ALA A 315 -23.27 -24.29 -11.62
C ALA A 315 -22.66 -24.17 -10.21
N TRP A 316 -23.51 -23.98 -9.19
CA TRP A 316 -23.04 -23.92 -7.80
C TRP A 316 -22.37 -25.22 -7.36
N ALA A 317 -22.95 -26.37 -7.70
CA ALA A 317 -22.37 -27.68 -7.41
C ALA A 317 -20.99 -27.88 -8.03
N GLN A 318 -20.75 -27.35 -9.24
CA GLN A 318 -19.43 -27.40 -9.87
C GLN A 318 -18.45 -26.39 -9.26
N LEU A 319 -18.93 -25.26 -8.75
CA LEU A 319 -18.08 -24.23 -8.12
C LEU A 319 -17.51 -24.66 -6.76
N THR A 320 -18.19 -25.57 -6.06
CA THR A 320 -17.80 -25.99 -4.70
C THR A 320 -17.15 -27.38 -4.69
N PRO A 321 -15.97 -27.55 -4.06
CA PRO A 321 -15.34 -28.88 -3.92
C PRO A 321 -16.06 -29.78 -2.89
N ILE A 322 -16.87 -29.20 -2.01
CA ILE A 322 -17.69 -29.91 -1.01
C ILE A 322 -19.14 -29.93 -1.53
N SER A 323 -19.88 -31.01 -1.27
CA SER A 323 -21.29 -31.10 -1.66
C SER A 323 -22.09 -29.91 -1.13
N PRO A 324 -22.80 -29.15 -2.00
CA PRO A 324 -23.61 -28.01 -1.60
C PRO A 324 -24.66 -28.38 -0.57
N GLN A 325 -24.91 -27.49 0.40
CA GLN A 325 -25.97 -27.71 1.38
C GLN A 325 -27.35 -27.50 0.74
N ALA A 326 -28.36 -28.26 1.18
CA ALA A 326 -29.73 -28.13 0.69
C ALA A 326 -30.36 -26.75 0.98
N SER A 327 -29.83 -26.01 1.97
CA SER A 327 -30.19 -24.62 2.28
C SER A 327 -29.69 -23.64 1.21
N GLU A 328 -28.43 -23.75 0.81
CA GLU A 328 -27.80 -22.95 -0.24
C GLU A 328 -28.53 -23.13 -1.58
N MET A 329 -28.78 -24.40 -1.95
CA MET A 329 -29.48 -24.76 -3.18
C MET A 329 -30.88 -24.15 -3.26
N ARG A 330 -31.64 -24.17 -2.16
CA ARG A 330 -32.97 -23.54 -2.11
C ARG A 330 -32.90 -22.03 -2.29
N MET A 331 -31.86 -21.38 -1.77
CA MET A 331 -31.72 -19.92 -1.83
C MET A 331 -31.43 -19.40 -3.24
N ILE A 332 -30.62 -20.13 -4.01
CA ILE A 332 -30.27 -19.73 -5.38
C ILE A 332 -31.27 -20.25 -6.43
N ALA A 333 -32.01 -21.33 -6.14
CA ALA A 333 -32.96 -21.93 -7.08
C ALA A 333 -34.00 -20.93 -7.62
N GLN A 334 -34.39 -19.92 -6.84
CA GLN A 334 -35.31 -18.86 -7.28
C GLN A 334 -34.79 -18.05 -8.50
N PHE A 335 -33.47 -18.03 -8.73
CA PHE A 335 -32.86 -17.30 -9.85
C PHE A 335 -32.61 -18.16 -11.09
N THR A 336 -33.02 -19.43 -11.10
CA THR A 336 -32.69 -20.39 -12.18
C THR A 336 -33.01 -19.87 -13.59
N GLN A 337 -34.21 -19.33 -13.81
CA GLN A 337 -34.61 -18.85 -15.12
C GLN A 337 -33.81 -17.60 -15.54
N GLN A 338 -33.58 -16.68 -14.59
CA GLN A 338 -32.80 -15.47 -14.83
C GLN A 338 -31.32 -15.79 -15.10
N PHE A 339 -30.74 -16.72 -14.34
CA PHE A 339 -29.36 -17.19 -14.50
C PHE A 339 -29.12 -17.77 -15.89
N LYS A 340 -30.02 -18.64 -16.35
CA LYS A 340 -29.90 -19.26 -17.68
C LYS A 340 -29.96 -18.22 -18.80
N ARG A 341 -30.89 -17.26 -18.71
CA ARG A 341 -30.96 -16.13 -19.67
C ARG A 341 -29.70 -15.27 -19.65
N ASN A 342 -29.20 -14.96 -18.46
CA ASN A 342 -28.01 -14.13 -18.27
C ASN A 342 -26.74 -14.81 -18.81
N CYS A 343 -26.55 -16.11 -18.55
CA CYS A 343 -25.43 -16.89 -19.07
C CYS A 343 -25.48 -17.10 -20.58
N ALA A 344 -26.67 -17.08 -21.19
CA ALA A 344 -26.84 -17.14 -22.64
C ALA A 344 -26.61 -15.78 -23.34
N SER A 345 -26.52 -14.68 -22.58
CA SER A 345 -26.31 -13.35 -23.13
C SER A 345 -24.84 -13.13 -23.48
N SER A 346 -24.59 -12.41 -24.56
CA SER A 346 -23.23 -11.96 -24.91
C SER A 346 -22.93 -10.62 -24.21
N HIS A 347 -21.74 -10.51 -23.63
CA HIS A 347 -21.33 -9.30 -22.91
C HIS A 347 -20.13 -8.64 -23.58
N ALA A 348 -20.12 -7.32 -23.61
CA ALA A 348 -18.94 -6.57 -24.04
C ALA A 348 -17.86 -6.63 -22.94
N MET A 349 -16.60 -6.62 -23.35
CA MET A 349 -15.50 -6.47 -22.41
C MET A 349 -15.48 -5.05 -21.85
N HIS A 350 -15.22 -4.92 -20.55
CA HIS A 350 -14.96 -3.62 -19.95
C HIS A 350 -13.66 -3.02 -20.51
N ALA A 351 -13.54 -1.70 -20.50
CA ALA A 351 -12.42 -0.95 -21.05
C ALA A 351 -11.06 -1.44 -20.52
N GLU A 352 -11.00 -1.76 -19.22
CA GLU A 352 -9.79 -2.32 -18.60
C GLU A 352 -9.38 -3.67 -19.20
N MET A 353 -10.37 -4.54 -19.49
CA MET A 353 -10.12 -5.85 -20.11
C MET A 353 -9.79 -5.72 -21.59
N GLN A 354 -10.38 -4.74 -22.29
CA GLN A 354 -10.04 -4.42 -23.67
C GLN A 354 -8.56 -4.00 -23.79
N LEU A 355 -8.06 -3.15 -22.89
CA LEU A 355 -6.64 -2.77 -22.83
C LEU A 355 -5.74 -3.97 -22.53
N PHE A 356 -6.05 -4.74 -21.49
CA PHE A 356 -5.29 -5.94 -21.15
C PHE A 356 -5.14 -6.88 -22.36
N MET A 357 -6.25 -7.14 -23.05
CA MET A 357 -6.23 -7.96 -24.26
C MET A 357 -5.45 -7.31 -25.39
N HIS A 358 -5.55 -5.99 -25.59
CA HIS A 358 -4.84 -5.27 -26.65
C HIS A 358 -3.32 -5.43 -26.52
N HIS A 359 -2.78 -5.26 -25.31
CA HIS A 359 -1.36 -5.42 -25.05
C HIS A 359 -0.92 -6.89 -25.09
N GLY A 360 -1.78 -7.82 -24.67
CA GLY A 360 -1.49 -9.24 -24.71
C GLY A 360 -1.39 -9.85 -26.11
N ASP A 361 -2.11 -9.29 -27.08
CA ASP A 361 -2.04 -9.75 -28.48
C ASP A 361 -0.80 -9.23 -29.23
N ASN A 362 -0.10 -8.22 -28.69
CA ASN A 362 1.08 -7.63 -29.33
C ASN A 362 2.09 -7.13 -28.30
N VAL A 363 3.19 -7.87 -28.15
CA VAL A 363 4.28 -7.56 -27.21
C VAL A 363 4.91 -6.17 -27.47
N ALA A 364 4.88 -5.67 -28.71
CA ALA A 364 5.37 -4.33 -29.03
C ALA A 364 4.51 -3.21 -28.43
N LEU A 365 3.29 -3.53 -27.96
CA LEU A 365 2.35 -2.61 -27.35
C LEU A 365 2.33 -2.75 -25.82
N CYS A 366 3.29 -3.42 -25.19
CA CYS A 366 3.33 -3.50 -23.72
C CYS A 366 3.42 -2.10 -23.07
N PRO A 367 2.58 -1.78 -22.07
CA PRO A 367 2.64 -0.51 -21.36
C PRO A 367 3.98 -0.33 -20.64
N SER A 368 4.47 0.91 -20.59
CA SER A 368 5.67 1.29 -19.83
C SER A 368 5.40 1.44 -18.34
N LEU A 369 4.13 1.46 -17.95
CA LEU A 369 3.68 1.57 -16.56
C LEU A 369 2.64 0.48 -16.27
N ASN A 370 2.81 -0.25 -15.16
CA ASN A 370 1.86 -1.25 -14.67
C ASN A 370 0.64 -0.59 -13.99
N TYR A 371 0.01 0.34 -14.70
CA TYR A 371 -1.15 1.11 -14.24
C TYR A 371 -2.07 1.43 -15.41
N PHE A 372 -3.37 1.19 -15.23
CA PHE A 372 -4.40 1.70 -16.12
C PHE A 372 -5.11 2.89 -15.46
N GLY A 373 -5.11 4.03 -16.15
CA GLY A 373 -5.89 5.18 -15.72
C GLY A 373 -7.35 5.02 -16.11
N CYS A 374 -8.27 5.24 -15.18
CA CYS A 374 -9.68 4.94 -15.38
C CYS A 374 -10.57 6.16 -15.11
N SER A 375 -11.59 6.35 -15.95
CA SER A 375 -12.57 7.43 -15.83
C SER A 375 -13.44 7.28 -14.57
N LYS A 376 -13.54 6.05 -14.07
CA LYS A 376 -14.21 5.63 -12.84
C LYS A 376 -13.36 4.58 -12.13
N LYS A 377 -13.62 4.33 -10.86
CA LYS A 377 -13.02 3.18 -10.15
C LYS A 377 -13.35 1.88 -10.90
N ALA A 378 -12.42 0.93 -10.93
CA ALA A 378 -12.61 -0.36 -11.58
C ALA A 378 -13.66 -1.21 -10.84
N CYS A 379 -14.37 -2.07 -11.59
CA CYS A 379 -15.30 -3.02 -10.99
C CYS A 379 -14.58 -4.14 -10.26
N LEU A 380 -15.31 -4.86 -9.39
CA LEU A 380 -14.74 -5.95 -8.61
C LEU A 380 -14.02 -6.98 -9.50
N LEU A 381 -14.62 -7.36 -10.63
CA LEU A 381 -14.05 -8.37 -11.52
C LEU A 381 -12.80 -7.86 -12.26
N CYS A 382 -12.83 -6.64 -12.78
CA CYS A 382 -11.68 -6.07 -13.50
C CYS A 382 -10.48 -5.87 -12.57
N GLU A 383 -10.70 -5.32 -11.38
CA GLU A 383 -9.62 -5.10 -10.42
C GLU A 383 -9.07 -6.41 -9.85
N ALA A 384 -9.94 -7.35 -9.46
CA ALA A 384 -9.51 -8.64 -8.97
C ALA A 384 -8.71 -9.40 -10.03
N PHE A 385 -9.14 -9.35 -11.30
CA PHE A 385 -8.41 -9.96 -12.40
C PHE A 385 -7.03 -9.32 -12.60
N LEU A 386 -6.95 -7.99 -12.74
CA LEU A 386 -5.69 -7.28 -13.00
C LEU A 386 -4.67 -7.44 -11.85
N ARG A 387 -5.14 -7.51 -10.60
CA ARG A 387 -4.28 -7.75 -9.43
C ARG A 387 -3.77 -9.18 -9.32
N SER A 388 -4.52 -10.13 -9.87
CA SER A 388 -4.21 -11.56 -9.84
C SER A 388 -3.24 -11.98 -10.95
N LEU A 389 -2.84 -11.04 -11.81
CA LEU A 389 -1.82 -11.27 -12.83
C LEU A 389 -0.43 -11.45 -12.18
N PRO A 390 0.48 -12.25 -12.77
CA PRO A 390 1.85 -12.40 -12.27
C PRO A 390 2.60 -11.07 -12.14
N ASN A 391 2.33 -10.14 -13.05
CA ASN A 391 2.73 -8.74 -12.96
C ASN A 391 1.46 -7.90 -12.77
N PRO A 392 1.09 -7.56 -11.53
CA PRO A 392 -0.16 -6.87 -11.24
C PRO A 392 -0.24 -5.51 -11.93
N ILE A 393 -1.39 -5.21 -12.54
CA ILE A 393 -1.68 -3.89 -13.11
C ILE A 393 -2.58 -3.14 -12.14
N ALA A 394 -2.10 -2.00 -11.63
CA ALA A 394 -2.86 -1.15 -10.73
C ALA A 394 -3.90 -0.32 -11.49
N THR A 395 -4.93 0.13 -10.78
CA THR A 395 -5.90 1.13 -11.27
C THR A 395 -6.09 2.20 -10.20
N ARG A 396 -6.83 3.28 -10.53
CA ARG A 396 -7.17 4.36 -9.58
C ARG A 396 -7.85 3.87 -8.29
N GLY A 397 -8.40 2.66 -8.30
CA GLY A 397 -9.07 2.03 -7.16
C GLY A 397 -10.32 1.27 -7.59
N ARG A 398 -11.04 0.69 -6.64
CA ARG A 398 -12.25 -0.12 -6.88
C ARG A 398 -13.47 0.42 -6.16
N HIS A 399 -14.65 0.28 -6.77
CA HIS A 399 -15.94 0.54 -6.09
C HIS A 399 -16.55 -0.72 -5.47
N GLY A 400 -15.98 -1.89 -5.77
CA GLY A 400 -16.36 -3.15 -5.14
C GLY A 400 -17.78 -3.61 -5.47
N VAL A 401 -18.36 -3.22 -6.61
CA VAL A 401 -19.63 -3.78 -7.11
C VAL A 401 -19.29 -4.87 -8.12
N CYS A 402 -19.93 -6.03 -7.99
CA CYS A 402 -19.86 -7.11 -8.97
C CYS A 402 -20.80 -6.79 -10.14
N TYR A 403 -20.24 -6.44 -11.31
CA TYR A 403 -21.00 -6.34 -12.55
C TYR A 403 -20.84 -7.65 -13.33
N PRO A 404 -21.81 -8.57 -13.29
CA PRO A 404 -21.64 -9.90 -13.85
C PRO A 404 -21.76 -9.93 -15.39
N ALA A 405 -22.23 -8.84 -16.00
CA ALA A 405 -22.15 -8.62 -17.44
C ALA A 405 -20.69 -8.29 -17.85
N TRP A 406 -19.81 -9.28 -17.71
CA TRP A 406 -18.37 -9.14 -17.84
C TRP A 406 -17.85 -10.08 -18.91
N GLY A 407 -17.41 -9.52 -20.05
CA GLY A 407 -16.67 -10.28 -21.04
C GLY A 407 -15.26 -10.59 -20.51
N ALA A 408 -14.99 -11.85 -20.23
CA ALA A 408 -13.66 -12.29 -19.78
C ALA A 408 -12.64 -12.19 -20.93
N PRO A 409 -11.36 -11.88 -20.64
CA PRO A 409 -10.29 -11.92 -21.63
C PRO A 409 -10.11 -13.35 -22.20
N TYR A 410 -9.32 -13.51 -23.27
CA TYR A 410 -9.00 -14.82 -23.90
C TYR A 410 -7.55 -15.25 -23.56
N PRO A 411 -7.18 -16.55 -23.55
CA PRO A 411 -5.95 -17.07 -22.91
C PRO A 411 -4.64 -16.78 -23.63
N ARG A 412 -4.63 -15.99 -24.71
CA ARG A 412 -3.38 -15.72 -25.45
C ARG A 412 -2.33 -14.97 -24.62
N VAL A 413 -2.72 -14.46 -23.44
CA VAL A 413 -1.88 -13.68 -22.54
C VAL A 413 -1.43 -14.52 -21.35
N ALA A 414 -0.12 -14.63 -21.15
CA ALA A 414 0.48 -15.37 -20.04
C ALA A 414 -0.07 -14.88 -18.68
N GLY A 415 -0.46 -15.82 -17.82
CA GLY A 415 -0.99 -15.53 -16.48
C GLY A 415 -2.50 -15.30 -16.39
N ALA A 416 -3.22 -15.21 -17.52
CA ALA A 416 -4.68 -15.03 -17.52
C ALA A 416 -5.44 -16.20 -16.84
N GLU A 417 -5.01 -17.45 -17.05
CA GLU A 417 -5.61 -18.63 -16.40
C GLU A 417 -5.44 -18.60 -14.88
N VAL A 418 -4.25 -18.23 -14.41
CA VAL A 418 -3.96 -18.06 -12.97
C VAL A 418 -4.84 -16.97 -12.38
N ALA A 419 -4.95 -15.83 -13.06
CA ALA A 419 -5.78 -14.72 -12.62
C ALA A 419 -7.26 -15.10 -12.56
N LEU A 420 -7.79 -15.79 -13.58
CA LEU A 420 -9.17 -16.28 -13.56
C LEU A 420 -9.42 -17.24 -12.40
N LYS A 421 -8.46 -18.13 -12.09
CA LYS A 421 -8.62 -19.06 -10.97
C LYS A 421 -8.63 -18.35 -9.62
N GLN A 422 -7.81 -17.33 -9.45
CA GLN A 422 -7.81 -16.51 -8.23
C GLN A 422 -9.12 -15.71 -8.09
N VAL A 423 -9.63 -15.13 -9.19
CA VAL A 423 -10.93 -14.44 -9.21
C VAL A 423 -12.07 -15.41 -8.88
N GLU A 424 -12.07 -16.62 -9.45
CA GLU A 424 -13.03 -17.67 -9.14
C GLU A 424 -13.04 -17.98 -7.64
N ASN A 425 -11.87 -18.25 -7.06
CA ASN A 425 -11.74 -18.58 -5.63
C ASN A 425 -12.25 -17.44 -4.74
N MET A 426 -11.93 -16.19 -5.09
CA MET A 426 -12.39 -14.99 -4.39
C MET A 426 -13.93 -14.88 -4.41
N LEU A 427 -14.55 -15.05 -5.59
CA LEU A 427 -16.01 -14.96 -5.73
C LEU A 427 -16.71 -16.09 -4.96
N VAL A 428 -16.20 -17.33 -5.07
CA VAL A 428 -16.77 -18.48 -4.34
C VAL A 428 -16.67 -18.28 -2.83
N CYS A 429 -15.55 -17.76 -2.34
CA CYS A 429 -15.39 -17.42 -0.92
C CYS A 429 -16.45 -16.39 -0.49
N GLN A 430 -16.64 -15.31 -1.25
CA GLN A 430 -17.63 -14.28 -0.92
C GLN A 430 -19.07 -14.80 -0.93
N ILE A 431 -19.41 -15.70 -1.85
CA ILE A 431 -20.74 -16.34 -1.89
C ILE A 431 -20.96 -17.20 -0.65
N LYS A 432 -19.98 -18.03 -0.26
CA LYS A 432 -20.07 -18.87 0.94
C LYS A 432 -20.26 -18.05 2.21
N THR A 433 -19.45 -17.00 2.38
CA THR A 433 -19.61 -16.06 3.49
C THR A 433 -21.00 -15.42 3.50
N HIS A 434 -21.60 -15.15 2.34
CA HIS A 434 -22.96 -14.64 2.27
C HIS A 434 -24.01 -15.66 2.74
N PHE A 435 -23.87 -16.94 2.36
CA PHE A 435 -24.76 -17.99 2.85
C PHE A 435 -24.64 -18.18 4.37
N GLU A 436 -23.43 -18.21 4.91
CA GLU A 436 -23.17 -18.36 6.35
C GLU A 436 -23.82 -17.23 7.16
N ASN A 437 -23.66 -15.98 6.70
CA ASN A 437 -24.26 -14.80 7.35
C ASN A 437 -25.79 -14.82 7.35
N LEU A 438 -26.41 -15.40 6.31
CA LEU A 438 -27.88 -15.53 6.23
C LEU A 438 -28.42 -16.63 7.14
N VAL A 439 -27.69 -17.73 7.34
CA VAL A 439 -28.07 -18.84 8.23
C VAL A 439 -28.01 -18.42 9.70
N LEU A 440 -27.03 -17.60 10.08
CA LEU A 440 -26.84 -17.14 11.46
C LEU A 440 -27.77 -15.97 11.87
N GLY A 441 -28.73 -15.58 11.03
CA GLY A 441 -29.66 -14.47 11.30
C GLY A 441 -28.98 -13.11 11.48
N THR A 442 -27.68 -13.01 11.21
CA THR A 442 -26.87 -11.84 11.51
C THR A 442 -26.86 -10.95 10.27
N ARG A 443 -27.80 -10.00 10.20
CA ARG A 443 -27.71 -8.87 9.26
C ARG A 443 -26.59 -7.91 9.71
N LYS A 444 -25.33 -8.35 9.65
CA LYS A 444 -24.17 -7.46 9.69
C LYS A 444 -23.33 -7.76 8.48
N HIS A 445 -23.47 -6.92 7.45
CA HIS A 445 -22.57 -6.89 6.30
C HIS A 445 -21.16 -6.60 6.82
N LEU A 446 -20.34 -7.64 6.96
CA LEU A 446 -18.90 -7.53 7.22
C LEU A 446 -18.24 -6.97 5.98
N ALA A 447 -17.86 -5.70 6.04
CA ALA A 447 -17.01 -5.06 5.05
C ALA A 447 -15.55 -5.37 5.39
N ILE A 448 -14.79 -5.83 4.41
CA ILE A 448 -13.33 -5.86 4.44
C ILE A 448 -12.87 -4.41 4.18
N PRO A 449 -12.19 -3.73 5.12
CA PRO A 449 -11.51 -2.48 4.79
C PRO A 449 -10.34 -2.85 3.86
N THR A 450 -10.48 -2.54 2.58
CA THR A 450 -9.36 -2.62 1.65
C THR A 450 -8.81 -1.22 1.48
N ALA A 451 -7.49 -1.06 1.59
CA ALA A 451 -6.81 0.18 1.28
C ALA A 451 -7.28 0.70 -0.09
N GLN A 452 -8.03 1.79 -0.06
CA GLN A 452 -8.21 2.60 -1.25
C GLN A 452 -6.84 3.21 -1.55
N SER A 453 -6.45 3.28 -2.82
CA SER A 453 -5.44 4.26 -3.22
C SER A 453 -6.04 5.65 -3.01
N THR A 454 -5.99 6.15 -1.77
CA THR A 454 -6.14 7.57 -1.43
C THR A 454 -4.81 8.26 -1.61
N ILE A 455 -4.14 8.06 -2.75
CA ILE A 455 -3.19 9.06 -3.23
C ILE A 455 -4.04 10.12 -3.93
N VAL A 456 -4.67 10.96 -3.13
CA VAL A 456 -4.85 12.42 -3.27
C VAL A 456 -5.87 12.83 -2.20
N SER A 457 -5.47 12.75 -0.94
CA SER A 457 -5.99 13.62 0.12
C SER A 457 -5.11 13.42 1.34
N ASP A 458 -3.89 13.93 1.27
CA ASP A 458 -3.14 14.47 2.39
C ASP A 458 -1.87 15.10 1.79
N PHE A 459 -1.72 16.42 1.96
CA PHE A 459 -0.48 17.14 2.22
C PHE A 459 -0.70 18.65 2.05
N SER A 460 -0.50 19.36 3.16
CA SER A 460 -0.67 20.81 3.34
C SER A 460 0.38 21.65 2.59
N THR A 461 0.04 22.92 2.38
CA THR A 461 0.49 23.97 1.44
C THR A 461 1.97 24.42 1.42
N LEU A 462 2.94 23.69 1.99
CA LEU A 462 4.30 24.24 2.18
C LEU A 462 5.41 23.78 1.21
N SER A 463 5.14 23.02 0.14
CA SER A 463 6.23 22.49 -0.73
C SER A 463 6.46 23.20 -2.08
N ILE A 464 5.57 24.10 -2.52
CA ILE A 464 5.56 24.59 -3.92
C ILE A 464 6.75 25.52 -4.23
N GLN A 465 7.09 26.44 -3.32
CA GLN A 465 8.20 27.38 -3.51
C GLN A 465 9.58 26.70 -3.51
N SER A 466 9.74 25.60 -2.75
CA SER A 466 11.01 24.84 -2.70
C SER A 466 11.29 24.04 -3.97
N GLN A 467 10.26 23.79 -4.78
CA GLN A 467 10.33 22.91 -5.94
C GLN A 467 10.63 23.67 -7.24
N LEU A 468 10.09 24.89 -7.42
CA LEU A 468 10.44 25.75 -8.56
C LEU A 468 11.93 26.12 -8.54
N GLN A 469 12.51 26.36 -7.35
CA GLN A 469 13.94 26.62 -7.18
C GLN A 469 14.83 25.41 -7.53
N ARG A 470 14.31 24.18 -7.40
CA ARG A 470 15.03 22.95 -7.76
C ARG A 470 15.02 22.69 -9.26
N GLU A 471 13.93 22.98 -9.96
CA GLU A 471 13.81 22.78 -11.40
C GLU A 471 14.77 23.71 -12.16
N GLN A 472 14.85 24.99 -11.78
CA GLN A 472 15.82 25.96 -12.34
C GLN A 472 17.30 25.59 -12.03
N MET A 473 17.56 24.95 -10.89
CA MET A 473 18.92 24.51 -10.51
C MET A 473 19.36 23.23 -11.25
N VAL A 474 18.43 22.37 -11.65
CA VAL A 474 18.75 21.14 -12.41
C VAL A 474 19.01 21.45 -13.88
N GLU A 475 18.27 22.40 -14.46
CA GLU A 475 18.42 22.79 -15.87
C GLU A 475 19.73 23.55 -16.14
N SER A 476 20.16 24.38 -15.19
CA SER A 476 21.48 25.04 -15.25
C SER A 476 22.66 24.06 -15.10
N VAL A 477 22.48 22.94 -14.38
CA VAL A 477 23.53 21.92 -14.21
C VAL A 477 23.66 21.04 -15.46
N THR A 478 22.55 20.71 -16.13
CA THR A 478 22.57 19.91 -17.36
C THR A 478 23.15 20.67 -18.55
N GLU A 479 22.97 21.99 -18.64
CA GLU A 479 23.65 22.83 -19.63
C GLU A 479 25.16 22.94 -19.36
N ALA A 480 25.57 23.06 -18.09
CA ALA A 480 26.98 23.06 -17.70
C ALA A 480 27.67 21.71 -17.96
N GLU A 481 26.96 20.59 -17.86
CA GLU A 481 27.47 19.26 -18.21
C GLU A 481 27.56 19.05 -19.73
N ARG A 482 26.63 19.62 -20.53
CA ARG A 482 26.71 19.61 -21.99
C ARG A 482 27.93 20.39 -22.50
N ALA A 483 28.20 21.57 -21.93
CA ALA A 483 29.38 22.36 -22.25
C ALA A 483 30.71 21.62 -21.94
N ARG A 484 30.80 20.96 -20.78
CA ARG A 484 31.99 20.17 -20.38
C ARG A 484 32.20 18.92 -21.25
N ARG A 485 31.14 18.33 -21.80
CA ARG A 485 31.23 17.17 -22.71
C ARG A 485 31.81 17.57 -24.06
N SER A 486 31.43 18.73 -24.59
CA SER A 486 32.02 19.30 -25.80
C SER A 486 33.50 19.66 -25.62
N GLU A 487 33.88 20.16 -24.44
CA GLU A 487 35.28 20.44 -24.08
C GLU A 487 36.14 19.16 -23.97
N ARG A 488 35.57 18.06 -23.45
CA ARG A 488 36.28 16.78 -23.31
C ARG A 488 36.56 16.09 -24.65
N LEU A 489 35.65 16.23 -25.62
CA LEU A 489 35.83 15.71 -26.98
C LEU A 489 36.94 16.45 -27.75
N ILE A 490 37.27 17.69 -27.36
CA ILE A 490 38.39 18.46 -27.91
C ILE A 490 39.73 18.03 -27.28
N LEU A 491 39.70 17.52 -26.03
CA LEU A 491 40.88 17.11 -25.26
C LEU A 491 41.28 15.63 -25.45
N GLU A 492 40.34 14.72 -25.76
CA GLU A 492 40.60 13.28 -25.92
C GLU A 492 41.25 12.89 -27.27
N GLY A 493 41.54 13.86 -28.15
CA GLY A 493 42.30 13.67 -29.39
C GLY A 493 43.82 13.50 -29.20
N SER A 494 44.34 13.53 -27.98
CA SER A 494 45.78 13.41 -27.73
C SER A 494 46.09 12.78 -26.37
N ALA A 495 46.13 11.44 -26.31
CA ALA A 495 47.13 10.67 -25.54
C ALA A 495 46.73 9.19 -25.50
N ALA A 496 47.37 8.42 -26.38
CA ALA A 496 47.54 6.98 -26.19
C ALA A 496 48.80 6.71 -25.34
N VAL A 497 48.86 5.49 -24.78
CA VAL A 497 50.06 4.69 -24.41
C VAL A 497 50.34 4.50 -22.89
N MET A 498 50.28 3.20 -22.51
CA MET A 498 50.93 2.46 -21.40
C MET A 498 50.39 2.65 -19.96
N SER A 499 50.27 1.63 -19.09
CA SER A 499 50.82 0.26 -19.05
C SER A 499 49.95 -0.65 -18.17
N ARG A 500 49.88 -1.93 -18.53
CA ARG A 500 49.31 -3.07 -17.78
C ARG A 500 50.38 -3.68 -16.88
N THR A 501 50.03 -3.93 -15.62
CA THR A 501 50.36 -5.07 -14.73
C THR A 501 49.94 -4.59 -13.33
N ASP A 502 48.99 -5.18 -12.62
CA ASP A 502 49.00 -6.53 -12.10
C ASP A 502 47.58 -6.89 -11.63
N ARG A 503 47.12 -8.10 -11.97
CA ARG A 503 45.73 -8.53 -11.73
C ARG A 503 45.72 -10.02 -11.40
N GLN A 504 45.60 -10.34 -10.11
CA GLN A 504 45.05 -11.57 -9.52
C GLN A 504 45.04 -11.30 -7.99
N LEU A 505 44.03 -11.55 -7.15
CA LEU A 505 42.75 -12.25 -7.26
C LEU A 505 41.96 -11.91 -5.97
N THR A 506 40.86 -11.15 -6.07
CA THR A 506 39.65 -11.40 -5.26
C THR A 506 38.46 -11.11 -6.16
N LYS A 507 37.72 -12.16 -6.52
CA LYS A 507 36.48 -12.05 -7.30
C LYS A 507 35.43 -11.37 -6.41
N PHE A 508 35.28 -10.07 -6.54
CA PHE A 508 34.08 -9.36 -6.09
C PHE A 508 33.03 -9.44 -7.20
N GLU A 509 31.83 -9.88 -6.85
CA GLU A 509 30.71 -10.03 -7.78
C GLU A 509 30.19 -8.64 -8.21
N PRO A 510 29.99 -8.35 -9.52
CA PRO A 510 29.64 -7.02 -10.03
C PRO A 510 28.31 -6.45 -9.49
N LYS A 511 27.45 -7.31 -8.94
CA LYS A 511 26.15 -6.93 -8.36
C LYS A 511 26.31 -6.12 -7.07
N CYS A 512 27.28 -6.45 -6.22
CA CYS A 512 27.50 -5.77 -4.94
C CYS A 512 28.01 -4.33 -5.12
N GLN A 513 28.88 -4.10 -6.11
CA GLN A 513 29.33 -2.73 -6.45
C GLN A 513 28.18 -1.85 -6.96
N ARG A 514 27.26 -2.38 -7.77
CA ARG A 514 26.12 -1.59 -8.29
C ARG A 514 25.13 -1.21 -7.19
N ALA A 515 24.86 -2.11 -6.25
CA ALA A 515 23.97 -1.85 -5.12
C ALA A 515 24.57 -0.83 -4.12
N ASP A 516 25.88 -0.91 -3.87
CA ASP A 516 26.56 -0.03 -2.91
C ASP A 516 26.93 1.36 -3.49
N TRP A 517 27.00 1.48 -4.83
CA TRP A 517 27.44 2.69 -5.52
C TRP A 517 26.57 3.92 -5.23
N LEU A 518 25.25 3.77 -5.12
CA LEU A 518 24.33 4.90 -4.94
C LEU A 518 24.52 5.58 -3.58
N SER A 519 24.55 4.80 -2.49
CA SER A 519 24.84 5.31 -1.15
C SER A 519 26.28 5.82 -1.03
N HIS A 520 27.24 5.15 -1.68
CA HIS A 520 28.64 5.54 -1.68
C HIS A 520 28.87 6.90 -2.37
N LYS A 521 28.20 7.16 -3.50
CA LYS A 521 28.30 8.41 -4.27
C LYS A 521 27.90 9.66 -3.46
N LEU A 522 27.05 9.51 -2.44
CA LEU A 522 26.59 10.63 -1.60
C LEU A 522 27.73 11.25 -0.77
N LEU A 523 28.66 10.41 -0.28
CA LEU A 523 29.74 10.82 0.61
C LEU A 523 31.14 10.71 0.00
N CYS A 524 31.33 9.91 -1.05
CA CYS A 524 32.66 9.64 -1.63
C CYS A 524 33.43 10.92 -2.01
N LYS A 525 32.76 11.90 -2.65
CA LYS A 525 33.41 13.17 -2.98
C LYS A 525 33.80 13.93 -1.70
N GLN A 526 32.88 14.06 -0.74
CA GLN A 526 33.12 14.76 0.53
C GLN A 526 34.23 14.09 1.36
N PHE A 527 34.33 12.76 1.32
CA PHE A 527 35.39 12.01 1.97
C PHE A 527 36.76 12.31 1.37
N SER A 528 36.84 12.40 0.03
CA SER A 528 38.10 12.70 -0.67
C SER A 528 38.59 14.14 -0.50
N VAL A 529 37.69 15.11 -0.28
CA VAL A 529 38.00 16.53 -0.14
C VAL A 529 37.74 17.06 1.28
N GLN A 530 37.67 16.19 2.29
CA GLN A 530 37.34 16.59 3.65
C GLN A 530 38.42 17.54 4.20
N PRO A 531 38.03 18.66 4.87
CA PRO A 531 38.99 19.55 5.51
C PRO A 531 39.89 18.82 6.51
N LEU A 532 41.10 19.36 6.70
CA LEU A 532 42.06 18.88 7.71
C LEU A 532 41.39 18.74 9.08
N ARG A 533 41.76 17.69 9.80
CA ARG A 533 41.23 17.40 11.14
C ARG A 533 41.57 18.57 12.08
N PRO A 534 40.58 19.21 12.75
CA PRO A 534 40.81 20.39 13.60
C PRO A 534 41.74 20.13 14.80
N SER A 535 41.58 18.99 15.47
CA SER A 535 42.47 18.56 16.56
C SER A 535 42.44 17.04 16.73
N LYS A 536 43.36 16.48 17.55
CA LYS A 536 43.38 15.03 17.84
C LYS A 536 42.10 14.52 18.54
N ALA A 537 41.43 15.40 19.28
CA ALA A 537 40.17 15.14 19.95
C ALA A 537 38.96 15.13 19.00
N HIS A 538 39.11 15.58 17.75
CA HIS A 538 38.02 15.50 16.77
C HIS A 538 38.03 14.15 16.06
N LYS A 539 36.86 13.49 16.04
CA LYS A 539 36.64 12.25 15.29
C LYS A 539 35.71 12.49 14.12
N ARG A 540 35.95 11.74 13.05
CA ARG A 540 35.12 11.82 11.85
C ARG A 540 33.78 11.13 12.09
N ALA A 541 32.70 11.83 11.74
CA ALA A 541 31.33 11.33 11.85
C ALA A 541 30.54 11.57 10.55
N ILE A 542 29.40 10.88 10.41
CA ILE A 542 28.41 11.14 9.36
C ILE A 542 27.22 11.85 9.99
N LEU A 543 26.92 13.05 9.51
CA LEU A 543 25.71 13.79 9.87
C LEU A 543 24.63 13.53 8.83
N PHE A 544 23.46 13.11 9.33
CA PHE A 544 22.22 13.09 8.60
C PHE A 544 21.39 14.31 9.02
N PRO A 545 21.54 15.46 8.32
CA PRO A 545 20.73 16.64 8.60
C PRO A 545 19.25 16.37 8.28
N ALA A 546 18.33 16.83 9.15
CA ALA A 546 16.90 16.60 8.94
C ALA A 546 16.33 17.39 7.75
N ASP A 547 16.82 18.63 7.60
CA ASP A 547 16.41 19.65 6.65
C ASP A 547 17.02 19.49 5.25
N GLN A 548 18.09 18.69 5.12
CA GLN A 548 18.82 18.51 3.87
C GLN A 548 18.73 17.07 3.34
N SER A 549 18.86 16.92 2.03
CA SER A 549 18.75 15.61 1.37
C SER A 549 20.05 14.81 1.36
N LYS A 550 21.21 15.42 1.59
CA LYS A 550 22.50 14.74 1.50
C LYS A 550 23.14 14.56 2.88
N PRO A 551 23.69 13.38 3.19
CA PRO A 551 24.52 13.21 4.38
C PRO A 551 25.83 13.98 4.22
N ARG A 552 26.44 14.35 5.35
CA ARG A 552 27.67 15.16 5.39
C ARG A 552 28.74 14.48 6.24
N MET A 553 29.99 14.53 5.76
CA MET A 553 31.13 14.19 6.60
C MET A 553 31.45 15.38 7.50
N ILE A 554 31.49 15.16 8.82
CA ILE A 554 31.78 16.20 9.82
C ILE A 554 32.88 15.75 10.78
N TRP A 555 33.44 16.71 11.52
CA TRP A 555 34.36 16.49 12.63
C TRP A 555 33.61 16.81 13.93
N VAL A 556 33.53 15.84 14.84
CA VAL A 556 32.86 15.98 16.15
C VAL A 556 33.91 15.99 17.24
N HIS A 557 33.80 16.91 18.20
CA HIS A 557 34.73 17.00 19.31
C HIS A 557 34.41 15.94 20.38
N CYS A 558 35.42 15.18 20.78
CA CYS A 558 35.35 14.13 21.80
C CYS A 558 36.40 14.44 22.88
N GLU A 559 35.96 14.95 24.03
CA GLU A 559 36.84 15.33 25.14
C GLU A 559 37.09 14.11 26.05
N LEU A 560 38.35 13.73 26.25
CA LEU A 560 38.70 12.66 27.18
C LEU A 560 38.55 13.14 28.62
N LYS A 561 37.71 12.47 29.41
CA LYS A 561 37.52 12.72 30.84
C LYS A 561 37.92 11.49 31.65
N SER A 562 38.38 11.73 32.86
CA SER A 562 38.65 10.70 33.87
C SER A 562 37.87 11.08 35.13
N ASP A 563 36.96 10.21 35.57
CA ASP A 563 36.25 10.41 36.83
C ASP A 563 37.18 10.07 37.99
N GLU A 564 37.74 11.09 38.64
CA GLU A 564 38.55 10.92 39.86
C GLU A 564 37.67 10.63 41.10
N GLU A 565 36.35 10.83 41.03
CA GLU A 565 35.43 10.72 42.17
C GLU A 565 34.79 9.32 42.39
N HIS A 566 34.84 8.41 41.40
CA HIS A 566 34.22 7.08 41.50
C HIS A 566 35.19 5.94 41.12
N GLY A 567 36.28 5.81 41.87
CA GLY A 567 36.93 4.53 42.24
C GLY A 567 37.55 3.61 41.18
N ASP A 568 37.24 3.70 39.88
CA ASP A 568 37.76 2.78 38.85
C ASP A 568 38.32 3.47 37.58
N GLY A 569 38.43 4.81 37.58
CA GLY A 569 39.37 5.62 36.79
C GLY A 569 39.50 5.38 35.27
N ALA A 570 38.57 4.66 34.63
CA ALA A 570 38.65 4.37 33.20
C ALA A 570 38.35 5.65 32.39
N PRO A 571 39.24 6.07 31.48
CA PRO A 571 39.02 7.28 30.70
C PRO A 571 37.91 7.06 29.66
N TYR A 572 36.94 7.98 29.61
CA TYR A 572 35.83 7.97 28.63
C TYR A 572 35.85 9.26 27.80
N GLU A 573 35.35 9.20 26.57
CA GLU A 573 35.24 10.39 25.71
C GLU A 573 33.82 11.00 25.82
N MET A 574 33.72 12.23 26.33
CA MET A 574 32.49 13.03 26.28
C MET A 574 32.35 13.67 24.89
N VAL A 575 31.28 13.32 24.18
CA VAL A 575 31.04 13.79 22.80
C VAL A 575 30.21 15.08 22.80
N ASP A 576 30.72 16.13 22.16
CA ASP A 576 29.95 17.36 21.95
C ASP A 576 29.06 17.27 20.69
N LEU A 577 27.81 16.86 20.90
CA LEU A 577 26.82 16.68 19.83
C LEU A 577 25.89 17.89 19.66
N TYR A 578 25.91 18.85 20.58
CA TYR A 578 24.99 19.99 20.56
C TYR A 578 25.11 20.86 19.32
N PRO A 579 26.31 21.11 18.75
CA PRO A 579 26.44 21.83 17.47
C PRO A 579 25.72 21.15 16.30
N HIS A 580 25.31 19.89 16.45
CA HIS A 580 24.75 19.07 15.39
C HIS A 580 23.33 18.57 15.66
N LEU A 581 22.93 18.38 16.93
CA LEU A 581 21.59 17.94 17.32
C LEU A 581 20.62 19.08 17.68
N GLY A 582 21.14 20.28 17.93
CA GLY A 582 20.34 21.47 18.20
C GLY A 582 20.94 22.37 19.27
N ALA A 583 20.84 23.69 19.07
CA ALA A 583 21.35 24.70 20.00
C ALA A 583 20.61 24.72 21.36
N ASP A 584 19.45 24.09 21.42
CA ASP A 584 18.63 23.88 22.62
C ASP A 584 19.17 22.78 23.55
N LYS A 585 20.29 22.13 23.19
CA LYS A 585 20.96 21.09 23.98
C LYS A 585 20.00 19.94 24.39
N PRO A 586 19.43 19.23 23.42
CA PRO A 586 18.43 18.19 23.69
C PRO A 586 19.02 17.01 24.46
N ASN A 587 18.17 16.30 25.20
CA ASN A 587 18.50 14.95 25.67
C ASN A 587 18.80 14.05 24.46
N THR A 588 19.92 13.33 24.54
CA THR A 588 20.44 12.57 23.41
C THR A 588 20.11 11.09 23.58
N GLY A 589 19.31 10.56 22.66
CA GLY A 589 19.08 9.13 22.50
C GLY A 589 20.20 8.48 21.70
N THR A 590 20.44 7.18 21.95
CA THR A 590 21.46 6.40 21.24
C THR A 590 20.91 5.08 20.71
N LEU A 591 21.31 4.72 19.48
CA LEU A 591 21.10 3.39 18.90
C LEU A 591 22.45 2.80 18.47
N ARG A 592 22.83 1.67 19.05
CA ARG A 592 24.11 0.99 18.79
C ARG A 592 23.95 -0.17 17.81
N ILE A 593 24.87 -0.22 16.84
CA ILE A 593 24.95 -1.24 15.79
C ILE A 593 26.28 -2.00 15.96
N GLU A 594 26.20 -3.20 16.53
CA GLU A 594 27.36 -4.10 16.73
C GLU A 594 27.38 -5.24 15.70
N TYR A 595 26.23 -5.52 15.08
CA TYR A 595 26.06 -6.57 14.09
C TYR A 595 25.14 -6.09 12.97
N ASN A 596 25.53 -6.35 11.72
CA ASN A 596 24.70 -6.12 10.54
C ASN A 596 24.13 -7.46 10.05
N PRO A 597 22.81 -7.68 10.19
CA PRO A 597 22.18 -8.95 9.84
C PRO A 597 22.00 -9.16 8.33
N ILE A 598 21.93 -8.09 7.54
CA ILE A 598 21.77 -8.16 6.08
C ILE A 598 23.05 -8.68 5.43
N ARG A 599 24.20 -8.40 6.04
CA ARG A 599 25.53 -8.76 5.52
C ARG A 599 26.25 -9.84 6.33
N ASP A 600 25.60 -10.40 7.36
CA ASP A 600 26.17 -11.37 8.30
C ASP A 600 27.55 -10.92 8.82
N ARG A 601 27.66 -9.64 9.22
CA ARG A 601 28.93 -9.02 9.64
C ARG A 601 28.86 -8.52 11.06
N ASN A 602 29.72 -9.07 11.91
CA ASN A 602 29.92 -8.62 13.29
C ASN A 602 31.05 -7.57 13.35
N PHE A 603 30.80 -6.44 14.00
CA PHE A 603 31.77 -5.35 14.18
C PHE A 603 32.52 -5.46 15.52
N GLY A 604 31.92 -6.08 16.53
CA GLY A 604 32.50 -6.26 17.86
C GLY A 604 31.54 -6.82 18.91
N CYS A 605 32.07 -7.14 20.08
CA CYS A 605 31.33 -7.52 21.28
C CYS A 605 31.96 -6.82 22.49
N GLY A 606 31.18 -6.37 23.49
CA GLY A 606 31.79 -5.83 24.71
C GLY A 606 31.22 -4.57 25.35
N MET A 607 30.22 -3.90 24.76
CA MET A 607 29.77 -2.57 25.21
C MET A 607 28.79 -2.58 26.39
N VAL A 608 28.51 -3.75 26.95
CA VAL A 608 27.79 -3.93 28.21
C VAL A 608 28.79 -4.37 29.29
N TYR A 609 28.69 -3.82 30.50
CA TYR A 609 29.75 -3.96 31.52
C TYR A 609 30.12 -5.41 31.87
N TRP A 610 29.22 -6.36 31.62
CA TRP A 610 29.34 -7.80 31.92
C TRP A 610 29.73 -8.66 30.70
N ALA A 611 30.04 -8.08 29.54
CA ALA A 611 30.42 -8.84 28.35
C ALA A 611 31.75 -9.60 28.57
N PRO A 612 31.83 -10.90 28.23
CA PRO A 612 32.99 -11.75 28.53
C PRO A 612 34.26 -11.41 27.70
N ARG A 613 34.12 -10.67 26.60
CA ARG A 613 35.22 -10.12 25.79
C ARG A 613 34.86 -8.70 25.33
N ARG A 614 35.86 -7.81 25.28
CA ARG A 614 35.74 -6.42 24.81
C ARG A 614 36.59 -6.21 23.56
N GLU A 615 36.08 -6.67 22.42
CA GLU A 615 36.81 -6.68 21.15
C GLU A 615 35.98 -6.06 20.01
N GLY A 616 36.62 -5.36 19.08
CA GLY A 616 35.97 -4.77 17.91
C GLY A 616 35.48 -3.33 18.11
N TYR A 617 34.39 -2.95 17.44
CA TYR A 617 33.77 -1.63 17.48
C TYR A 617 32.26 -1.70 17.25
N SER A 618 31.53 -0.63 17.58
CA SER A 618 30.13 -0.43 17.21
C SER A 618 29.97 0.85 16.38
N ILE A 619 28.86 0.95 15.66
CA ILE A 619 28.41 2.22 15.06
C ILE A 619 27.25 2.74 15.90
N THR A 620 27.40 3.92 16.48
CA THR A 620 26.41 4.55 17.35
C THR A 620 25.72 5.69 16.61
N LEU A 621 24.40 5.63 16.55
CA LEU A 621 23.53 6.70 16.03
C LEU A 621 23.03 7.53 17.21
N TYR A 622 23.38 8.81 17.22
CA TYR A 622 22.91 9.80 18.19
C TYR A 622 21.78 10.63 17.60
N PHE A 623 20.70 10.80 18.35
CA PHE A 623 19.50 11.54 17.91
C PHE A 623 18.83 12.25 19.10
N ARG A 624 17.86 13.12 18.81
CA ARG A 624 17.07 13.83 19.84
C ARG A 624 16.07 12.88 20.48
N GLU A 625 16.17 12.59 21.77
CA GLU A 625 15.29 11.61 22.42
C GLU A 625 13.80 11.97 22.32
N ALA A 626 13.47 13.26 22.36
CA ALA A 626 12.10 13.77 22.34
C ALA A 626 11.53 14.04 20.93
N PHE A 627 12.14 13.52 19.85
CA PHE A 627 11.77 13.88 18.47
C PHE A 627 10.29 13.63 18.09
N LEU A 628 9.59 12.78 18.83
CA LEU A 628 8.17 12.47 18.61
C LEU A 628 7.22 13.58 19.11
N MET A 629 7.67 14.42 20.02
CA MET A 629 6.82 15.44 20.66
C MET A 629 7.37 16.87 20.55
N ASP A 630 8.63 17.04 20.13
CA ASP A 630 9.28 18.36 20.03
C ASP A 630 9.09 19.04 18.66
N GLY A 631 8.29 18.45 17.76
CA GLY A 631 8.04 18.97 16.42
C GLY A 631 9.17 18.70 15.41
N SER A 632 10.12 17.82 15.73
CA SER A 632 11.19 17.42 14.82
C SER A 632 10.65 16.94 13.47
N SER A 633 11.21 17.48 12.40
CA SER A 633 10.86 17.08 11.04
C SER A 633 11.49 15.75 10.65
N VAL A 634 10.84 15.01 9.75
CA VAL A 634 11.34 13.74 9.21
C VAL A 634 12.73 13.92 8.61
N ASN A 635 13.66 13.03 8.96
CA ASN A 635 15.04 13.15 8.49
C ASN A 635 15.16 12.83 7.00
N ARG A 636 15.19 13.89 6.16
CA ARG A 636 15.23 13.75 4.70
C ARG A 636 16.55 13.16 4.20
N SER A 637 17.64 13.39 4.93
CA SER A 637 18.95 12.84 4.60
C SER A 637 18.98 11.32 4.74
N ILE A 638 18.35 10.76 5.78
CA ILE A 638 18.18 9.30 5.95
C ILE A 638 17.36 8.72 4.80
N LEU A 639 16.19 9.29 4.50
CA LEU A 639 15.32 8.80 3.41
C LEU A 639 16.04 8.79 2.06
N THR A 640 16.80 9.84 1.76
CA THR A 640 17.58 9.94 0.52
C THR A 640 18.75 8.95 0.51
N SER A 641 19.39 8.75 1.65
CA SER A 641 20.54 7.85 1.77
C SER A 641 20.14 6.38 1.64
N VAL A 642 18.92 6.02 2.05
CA VAL A 642 18.33 4.70 1.85
C VAL A 642 17.90 4.51 0.41
N GLY A 643 17.23 5.50 -0.19
CA GLY A 643 16.95 5.56 -1.63
C GLY A 643 16.28 4.28 -2.16
N THR A 644 16.84 3.69 -3.22
CA THR A 644 16.34 2.42 -3.81
C THR A 644 16.77 1.17 -3.05
N SER A 645 17.51 1.30 -1.93
CA SER A 645 18.00 0.15 -1.18
C SER A 645 16.92 -0.52 -0.32
N GLY A 646 15.81 0.18 -0.05
CA GLY A 646 14.72 -0.32 0.77
C GLY A 646 13.79 0.80 1.26
N VAL A 647 12.87 0.46 2.15
CA VAL A 647 11.99 1.43 2.84
C VAL A 647 12.42 1.50 4.30
N VAL A 648 12.41 2.70 4.88
CA VAL A 648 12.62 2.88 6.32
C VAL A 648 11.27 2.68 7.01
N HIS A 649 11.15 1.63 7.82
CA HIS A 649 9.88 1.27 8.46
C HIS A 649 9.52 2.17 9.66
N HIS A 650 10.50 2.86 10.24
CA HIS A 650 10.28 3.81 11.34
C HIS A 650 10.63 5.25 10.95
N GLN A 651 9.72 6.16 11.27
CA GLN A 651 9.89 7.57 11.00
C GLN A 651 10.90 8.19 11.99
N ILE A 652 12.17 8.26 11.59
CA ILE A 652 13.21 8.96 12.35
C ILE A 652 13.10 10.46 12.05
N CYS A 653 12.88 11.25 13.09
CA CYS A 653 12.78 12.70 13.01
C CYS A 653 13.98 13.38 13.66
N GLY A 654 14.31 14.58 13.19
CA GLY A 654 15.42 15.38 13.68
C GLY A 654 16.77 14.93 13.14
N PRO A 655 17.83 15.73 13.38
CA PRO A 655 19.19 15.40 12.93
C PRO A 655 19.71 14.14 13.62
N VAL A 656 20.51 13.36 12.89
CA VAL A 656 21.16 12.14 13.41
C VAL A 656 22.65 12.19 13.13
N VAL A 657 23.47 11.88 14.12
CA VAL A 657 24.94 11.79 13.99
C VAL A 657 25.37 10.34 14.17
N ALA A 658 26.07 9.78 13.19
CA ALA A 658 26.63 8.44 13.26
C ALA A 658 28.13 8.49 13.54
N MET A 659 28.58 7.78 14.58
CA MET A 659 29.99 7.70 14.98
C MET A 659 30.41 6.25 15.23
N GLN A 660 31.71 5.99 15.13
CA GLN A 660 32.28 4.69 15.49
C GLN A 660 32.74 4.74 16.95
N GLU A 661 32.34 3.74 17.75
CA GLU A 661 32.65 3.63 19.19
C GLU A 661 33.39 2.32 19.47
N THR A 662 34.31 2.32 20.43
CA THR A 662 35.05 1.12 20.85
C THR A 662 34.63 0.66 22.25
N PRO A 663 34.87 -0.61 22.63
CA PRO A 663 34.48 -1.16 23.95
C PRO A 663 34.97 -0.42 25.20
N LEU A 664 35.81 0.60 25.04
CA LEU A 664 36.29 1.48 26.11
C LEU A 664 35.62 2.87 26.06
N GLU A 665 34.48 3.00 25.37
CA GLU A 665 33.77 4.28 25.17
C GLU A 665 34.62 5.37 24.50
N LEU A 666 35.62 4.95 23.72
CA LEU A 666 36.44 5.84 22.89
C LEU A 666 35.91 5.85 21.46
N HIS A 667 35.89 7.02 20.84
CA HIS A 667 35.42 7.22 19.47
C HIS A 667 36.55 7.15 18.44
N ARG A 668 36.21 6.63 17.27
CA ARG A 668 37.11 6.51 16.10
C ARG A 668 36.49 7.16 14.87
N ASP A 669 37.33 7.34 13.85
CA ASP A 669 36.90 7.90 12.57
C ASP A 669 36.01 6.90 11.82
N ILE A 670 34.75 7.27 11.60
CA ILE A 670 33.85 6.50 10.75
C ILE A 670 34.37 6.44 9.30
N THR A 671 34.10 5.32 8.63
CA THR A 671 34.52 5.07 7.23
C THR A 671 33.31 5.01 6.28
N LEU A 672 33.57 5.06 4.97
CA LEU A 672 32.52 4.88 3.97
C LEU A 672 31.94 3.45 3.95
N SER A 673 32.65 2.46 4.50
CA SER A 673 32.09 1.11 4.66
C SER A 673 30.99 1.09 5.71
N ASP A 674 31.13 1.89 6.77
CA ASP A 674 30.17 1.96 7.87
C ASP A 674 28.84 2.59 7.43
N MET A 675 28.88 3.49 6.45
CA MET A 675 27.67 4.06 5.82
C MET A 675 26.71 2.97 5.33
N ARG A 676 27.23 1.91 4.69
CA ARG A 676 26.36 0.83 4.19
C ARG A 676 25.73 0.04 5.34
N HIS A 677 26.47 -0.13 6.44
CA HIS A 677 25.96 -0.82 7.61
C HIS A 677 24.88 0.00 8.35
N ILE A 678 25.00 1.32 8.35
CA ILE A 678 23.96 2.24 8.83
C ILE A 678 22.71 2.12 7.96
N ILE A 679 22.83 2.12 6.63
CA ILE A 679 21.68 1.97 5.72
C ILE A 679 20.99 0.62 5.89
N ASP A 680 21.74 -0.47 5.96
CA ASP A 680 21.19 -1.81 6.21
C ASP A 680 20.44 -1.88 7.53
N TYR A 681 21.00 -1.27 8.58
CA TYR A 681 20.35 -1.17 9.88
C TYR A 681 19.06 -0.36 9.78
N LEU A 682 19.07 0.82 9.16
CA LEU A 682 17.88 1.68 9.03
C LEU A 682 16.74 1.03 8.23
N ILE A 683 17.05 0.11 7.31
CA ILE A 683 16.05 -0.68 6.57
C ILE A 683 15.51 -1.83 7.42
N SER A 684 16.38 -2.55 8.14
CA SER A 684 15.99 -3.71 8.95
C SER A 684 15.50 -3.38 10.36
N TYR A 685 15.68 -2.13 10.80
CA TYR A 685 15.30 -1.67 12.13
C TYR A 685 13.77 -1.69 12.24
N GLY A 686 13.26 -2.65 13.02
CA GLY A 686 11.84 -2.84 13.27
C GLY A 686 11.05 -3.63 12.24
N THR A 687 11.71 -4.33 11.32
CA THR A 687 11.00 -5.26 10.43
C THR A 687 10.53 -6.49 11.22
N THR A 688 9.23 -6.54 11.53
CA THR A 688 8.50 -7.67 12.14
C THR A 688 7.99 -8.68 11.12
N GLU A 689 8.18 -8.44 9.81
CA GLU A 689 7.72 -9.31 8.74
C GLU A 689 8.53 -10.61 8.69
N THR A 690 8.04 -11.63 9.39
CA THR A 690 8.38 -13.02 9.09
C THR A 690 7.52 -13.46 7.91
N ARG A 691 8.16 -13.99 6.86
CA ARG A 691 7.45 -14.39 5.64
C ARG A 691 6.70 -15.70 5.91
N GLU A 692 5.39 -15.72 5.71
CA GLU A 692 4.61 -16.96 5.77
C GLU A 692 5.14 -17.96 4.73
N TRP A 693 5.42 -19.19 5.18
CA TRP A 693 6.04 -20.20 4.34
C TRP A 693 5.00 -20.81 3.40
N ALA A 694 4.91 -20.29 2.17
CA ALA A 694 4.09 -20.88 1.12
C ALA A 694 4.81 -22.08 0.50
N ASN A 695 4.21 -23.27 0.62
CA ASN A 695 4.68 -24.50 -0.02
C ASN A 695 4.87 -24.30 -1.53
N HIS A 696 6.11 -24.29 -2.00
CA HIS A 696 6.62 -24.84 -3.27
C HIS A 696 8.01 -24.25 -3.59
N SER A 697 9.03 -24.65 -2.83
CA SER A 697 10.40 -24.81 -3.36
C SER A 697 11.29 -25.36 -2.26
N LYS A 698 11.82 -26.58 -2.43
CA LYS A 698 13.00 -27.06 -1.68
C LYS A 698 14.26 -26.35 -2.20
N THR A 699 14.29 -25.03 -2.12
CA THR A 699 15.50 -24.24 -2.33
C THR A 699 16.05 -23.87 -0.97
N ASN A 700 17.23 -24.40 -0.66
CA ASN A 700 18.05 -24.15 0.53
C ASN A 700 17.57 -22.96 1.38
N LEU A 701 16.91 -23.27 2.50
CA LEU A 701 16.89 -22.35 3.65
C LEU A 701 18.35 -21.96 3.87
N GLY A 702 18.70 -20.69 3.71
CA GLY A 702 20.05 -20.20 3.97
C GLY A 702 20.36 -20.30 5.47
N THR A 703 20.58 -19.16 6.11
CA THR A 703 20.73 -19.07 7.58
C THR A 703 19.39 -18.95 8.33
N SER A 704 18.26 -19.01 7.63
CA SER A 704 16.91 -18.91 8.20
C SER A 704 16.45 -20.23 8.83
N ILE A 705 15.58 -20.15 9.84
CA ILE A 705 14.90 -21.30 10.45
C ILE A 705 13.39 -21.17 10.24
N LEU A 706 12.66 -22.27 10.41
CA LEU A 706 11.21 -22.24 10.51
C LEU A 706 10.81 -21.96 11.96
N GLY A 707 10.09 -20.87 12.17
CA GLY A 707 9.34 -20.57 13.39
C GLY A 707 7.85 -20.73 13.17
N VAL A 708 7.06 -20.48 14.20
CA VAL A 708 5.59 -20.56 14.12
C VAL A 708 4.96 -19.31 14.69
N LYS A 709 4.08 -18.66 13.92
CA LYS A 709 3.22 -17.58 14.36
C LYS A 709 1.96 -18.17 15.00
N ILE A 710 1.70 -17.81 16.25
CA ILE A 710 0.46 -18.06 16.98
C ILE A 710 -0.45 -16.87 16.74
N CYS A 711 -1.50 -17.06 15.95
CA CYS A 711 -2.43 -16.00 15.59
C CYS A 711 -3.33 -15.62 16.78
N CYS A 712 -3.56 -14.32 17.00
CA CYS A 712 -4.50 -13.86 18.02
C CYS A 712 -5.95 -14.15 17.61
N TYR A 713 -6.85 -14.02 18.59
CA TYR A 713 -8.28 -14.24 18.41
C TYR A 713 -8.87 -13.30 17.34
N GLY A 714 -8.43 -12.05 17.30
CA GLY A 714 -8.77 -11.07 16.28
C GLY A 714 -8.34 -11.51 14.89
N GLU A 715 -7.09 -11.94 14.71
CA GLU A 715 -6.59 -12.41 13.42
C GLU A 715 -7.34 -13.65 12.93
N ILE A 716 -7.59 -14.63 13.82
CA ILE A 716 -8.36 -15.84 13.49
C ILE A 716 -9.80 -15.47 13.10
N LYS A 717 -10.46 -14.57 13.84
CA LYS A 717 -11.86 -14.20 13.60
C LYS A 717 -12.06 -13.24 12.43
N LEU A 718 -11.15 -12.30 12.21
CA LEU A 718 -11.27 -11.25 11.20
C LEU A 718 -10.66 -11.66 9.85
N HIS A 719 -9.60 -12.46 9.87
CA HIS A 719 -8.86 -12.84 8.66
C HIS A 719 -8.99 -14.34 8.32
N ASN A 720 -9.68 -15.13 9.15
CA ASN A 720 -9.81 -16.57 9.00
C ASN A 720 -8.44 -17.27 8.88
N SER A 721 -7.43 -16.72 9.55
CA SER A 721 -6.09 -17.29 9.62
C SER A 721 -6.10 -18.61 10.39
N GLU A 722 -5.23 -19.54 10.01
CA GLU A 722 -4.95 -20.71 10.84
C GLU A 722 -4.38 -20.27 12.19
N THR A 723 -4.66 -21.03 13.26
CA THR A 723 -4.17 -20.69 14.61
C THR A 723 -2.64 -20.69 14.70
N TYR A 724 -1.99 -21.56 13.93
CA TYR A 724 -0.54 -21.74 13.92
C TYR A 724 -0.05 -21.73 12.47
N ILE A 725 0.79 -20.75 12.12
CA ILE A 725 1.31 -20.59 10.76
C ILE A 725 2.83 -20.73 10.79
N ALA A 726 3.39 -21.60 9.94
CA ALA A 726 4.83 -21.71 9.77
C ALA A 726 5.37 -20.45 9.08
N VAL A 727 6.42 -19.87 9.66
CA VAL A 727 7.04 -18.64 9.16
C VAL A 727 8.55 -18.78 9.04
N GLU A 728 9.12 -18.21 8.00
CA GLU A 728 10.57 -18.16 7.85
C GLU A 728 11.13 -17.05 8.75
N VAL A 729 12.06 -17.41 9.63
CA VAL A 729 12.69 -16.50 10.58
C VAL A 729 14.19 -16.39 10.26
N PRO A 730 14.66 -15.26 9.69
CA PRO A 730 16.07 -15.05 9.38
C PRO A 730 16.96 -14.99 10.62
N LYS A 731 18.25 -15.33 10.50
CA LYS A 731 19.22 -15.36 11.64
C LYS A 731 19.36 -14.03 12.38
N GLY A 732 19.16 -12.92 11.67
CA GLY A 732 19.17 -11.58 12.24
C GLY A 732 17.86 -11.15 12.89
N HIS A 733 16.82 -11.99 12.90
CA HIS A 733 15.54 -11.64 13.48
C HIS A 733 15.69 -11.42 15.00
N PRO A 734 15.14 -10.35 15.58
CA PRO A 734 15.29 -10.04 17.00
C PRO A 734 14.97 -11.21 17.95
N THR A 735 13.97 -12.04 17.63
CA THR A 735 13.61 -13.24 18.41
C THR A 735 14.71 -14.31 18.46
N ARG A 736 15.59 -14.37 17.45
CA ARG A 736 16.73 -15.30 17.40
C ARG A 736 18.00 -14.70 18.02
N LEU A 737 18.03 -13.39 18.26
CA LEU A 737 19.13 -12.70 18.93
C LEU A 737 18.83 -12.64 20.42
N MET A 738 19.50 -13.47 21.23
CA MET A 738 19.20 -13.70 22.67
C MET A 738 19.09 -12.43 23.55
N TYR A 739 19.55 -11.27 23.07
CA TYR A 739 19.60 -10.03 23.83
C TYR A 739 18.55 -8.98 23.43
N ARG A 740 17.60 -9.28 22.53
CA ARG A 740 16.50 -8.34 22.18
C ARG A 740 15.11 -9.00 22.23
N GLN A 741 14.47 -8.86 23.40
CA GLN A 741 13.00 -8.83 23.63
C GLN A 741 12.19 -10.15 23.57
N GLY A 742 12.73 -11.30 23.16
CA GLY A 742 12.04 -12.61 23.32
C GLY A 742 12.09 -13.16 24.75
N LYS A 743 11.10 -13.96 25.18
CA LYS A 743 11.08 -14.65 26.48
C LYS A 743 10.90 -16.16 26.30
N VAL A 744 11.68 -16.94 27.04
CA VAL A 744 11.57 -18.40 27.02
C VAL A 744 10.30 -18.83 27.78
N SER A 745 9.49 -19.69 27.18
CA SER A 745 8.31 -20.28 27.84
C SER A 745 8.73 -21.25 28.95
N PRO A 746 8.27 -21.05 30.21
CA PRO A 746 8.60 -21.95 31.32
C PRO A 746 8.12 -23.39 31.08
N ILE A 747 6.90 -23.55 30.53
CA ILE A 747 6.33 -24.86 30.21
C ILE A 747 7.17 -25.59 29.16
N SER A 748 7.51 -24.92 28.05
CA SER A 748 8.31 -25.52 26.98
C SER A 748 9.71 -25.93 27.45
N LYS A 749 10.27 -25.18 28.41
CA LYS A 749 11.57 -25.48 29.03
C LYS A 749 11.52 -26.77 29.84
N ILE A 750 10.43 -27.01 30.59
CA ILE A 750 10.25 -28.24 31.36
C ILE A 750 10.02 -29.44 30.43
N LEU A 751 9.31 -29.24 29.32
CA LEU A 751 9.11 -30.27 28.28
C LEU A 751 10.39 -30.65 27.52
N GLY A 752 11.52 -29.97 27.77
CA GLY A 752 12.81 -30.27 27.14
C GLY A 752 13.00 -29.65 25.75
N MET A 753 12.07 -28.83 25.27
CA MET A 753 12.18 -28.07 24.02
C MET A 753 11.90 -26.59 24.28
N PRO A 754 12.88 -25.83 24.78
CA PRO A 754 12.67 -24.43 25.14
C PRO A 754 12.31 -23.57 23.93
N LEU A 755 11.17 -22.90 23.99
CA LEU A 755 10.70 -21.98 22.95
C LEU A 755 10.84 -20.53 23.39
N ILE A 756 11.37 -19.69 22.51
CA ILE A 756 11.43 -18.24 22.67
C ILE A 756 10.18 -17.65 22.01
N LEU A 757 9.35 -16.97 22.82
CA LEU A 757 8.16 -16.29 22.38
C LEU A 757 8.39 -14.77 22.32
N ARG A 758 7.86 -14.11 21.29
CA ARG A 758 7.88 -12.65 21.14
C ARG A 758 6.54 -12.16 20.58
N LYS A 759 5.96 -11.11 21.17
CA LYS A 759 4.79 -10.42 20.59
C LYS A 759 5.18 -9.70 19.29
N PHE A 760 4.24 -9.59 18.36
CA PHE A 760 4.41 -8.69 17.22
C PHE A 760 4.23 -7.23 17.69
N ASP A 761 5.02 -6.31 17.14
CA ASP A 761 5.06 -4.91 17.58
C ASP A 761 3.84 -4.08 17.08
N ASP A 762 3.00 -4.65 16.19
CA ASP A 762 1.77 -4.01 15.64
C ASP A 762 0.55 -4.15 16.56
N ILE A 763 0.64 -3.67 17.80
CA ILE A 763 -0.49 -3.67 18.76
C ILE A 763 -1.55 -2.61 18.40
N ASP A 764 -1.17 -1.54 17.70
CA ASP A 764 -2.03 -0.38 17.38
C ASP A 764 -3.21 -0.70 16.43
N VAL A 765 -3.28 -1.91 15.88
CA VAL A 765 -4.30 -2.35 14.90
C VAL A 765 -5.45 -3.14 15.55
N TRP A 766 -5.32 -3.61 16.79
CA TRP A 766 -6.24 -4.60 17.38
C TRP A 766 -7.23 -3.99 18.37
N ILE A 767 -7.80 -2.83 18.04
CA ILE A 767 -8.96 -2.28 18.77
C ILE A 767 -10.20 -3.11 18.39
N ASP A 768 -10.98 -3.54 19.38
CA ASP A 768 -12.23 -4.26 19.17
C ASP A 768 -13.10 -3.53 18.12
N PRO A 769 -13.39 -4.15 16.96
CA PRO A 769 -14.18 -3.55 15.91
C PRO A 769 -15.58 -3.14 16.41
N LEU A 770 -16.16 -2.09 15.81
CA LEU A 770 -17.53 -1.66 16.12
C LEU A 770 -18.52 -2.83 15.94
N GLY A 771 -19.04 -3.34 17.05
CA GLY A 771 -19.97 -4.47 17.09
C GLY A 771 -19.36 -5.82 17.51
N TRP A 772 -18.11 -5.83 18.00
CA TRP A 772 -17.46 -6.96 18.68
C TRP A 772 -18.26 -7.38 19.93
N ASP A 773 -18.37 -8.68 20.16
CA ASP A 773 -19.12 -9.21 21.30
C ASP A 773 -18.33 -8.99 22.60
N LYS A 774 -18.77 -7.99 23.39
CA LYS A 774 -18.15 -7.62 24.67
C LYS A 774 -18.24 -8.72 25.73
N ASN A 775 -19.02 -9.78 25.50
CA ASN A 775 -19.09 -10.94 26.38
C ASN A 775 -18.09 -12.06 26.00
N THR A 776 -17.27 -11.86 24.95
CA THR A 776 -16.23 -12.82 24.50
C THR A 776 -14.81 -12.26 24.67
N MET A 777 -13.79 -13.03 24.26
CA MET A 777 -12.39 -12.61 24.24
C MET A 777 -12.17 -11.37 23.35
N THR A 778 -11.23 -10.50 23.75
CA THR A 778 -10.83 -9.30 23.00
C THR A 778 -10.03 -9.67 21.74
N ALA A 779 -9.98 -8.78 20.74
CA ALA A 779 -9.29 -9.06 19.47
C ALA A 779 -7.78 -9.35 19.62
N ASP A 780 -7.13 -8.78 20.62
CA ASP A 780 -5.71 -8.98 20.95
C ASP A 780 -5.45 -10.25 21.80
N SER A 781 -6.48 -11.00 22.17
CA SER A 781 -6.36 -12.18 23.03
C SER A 781 -5.63 -13.33 22.35
N ASN A 782 -4.69 -13.97 23.06
CA ASN A 782 -3.95 -15.14 22.59
C ASN A 782 -3.73 -16.15 23.72
N GLN A 783 -4.78 -16.92 24.06
CA GLN A 783 -4.74 -17.83 25.22
C GLN A 783 -3.66 -18.90 25.07
N ASP A 784 -3.43 -19.41 23.87
CA ASP A 784 -2.45 -20.48 23.66
C ASP A 784 -1.02 -19.99 24.01
N ALA A 785 -0.68 -18.75 23.63
CA ALA A 785 0.57 -18.11 24.06
C ALA A 785 0.57 -17.79 25.57
N THR A 786 -0.53 -17.32 26.15
CA THR A 786 -0.65 -17.03 27.59
C THR A 786 -0.40 -18.29 28.44
N PHE A 787 -1.04 -19.41 28.11
CA PHE A 787 -0.92 -20.66 28.87
C PHE A 787 0.46 -21.32 28.72
N LEU A 788 1.17 -21.07 27.61
CA LEU A 788 2.59 -21.46 27.50
C LEU A 788 3.51 -20.65 28.42
N MET A 789 3.09 -19.46 28.84
CA MET A 789 3.89 -18.53 29.65
C MET A 789 3.49 -18.55 31.14
N LEU A 790 2.74 -19.55 31.60
CA LEU A 790 2.43 -19.73 33.02
C LEU A 790 3.72 -19.88 33.84
N GLU A 791 3.75 -19.23 35.01
CA GLU A 791 4.87 -19.33 35.94
C GLU A 791 4.93 -20.70 36.60
N THR A 792 6.11 -21.31 36.52
CA THR A 792 6.42 -22.67 37.00
C THR A 792 7.53 -22.67 38.05
N ASP A 793 7.85 -21.52 38.63
CA ASP A 793 8.74 -21.40 39.79
C ASP A 793 7.93 -21.45 41.10
N LEU A 794 8.16 -22.50 41.89
CA LEU A 794 7.40 -22.81 43.11
C LEU A 794 7.40 -21.67 44.13
N GLU A 795 8.50 -20.90 44.15
CA GLU A 795 8.77 -19.83 45.11
C GLU A 795 8.17 -18.48 44.69
N LYS A 796 7.69 -18.37 43.46
CA LYS A 796 7.14 -17.12 42.97
C LYS A 796 5.65 -16.96 43.32
N PRO A 797 5.23 -15.74 43.69
CA PRO A 797 3.86 -15.47 44.11
C PRO A 797 2.84 -15.58 42.96
N ASP A 798 3.29 -15.44 41.71
CA ASP A 798 2.49 -15.56 40.49
C ASP A 798 2.49 -16.98 39.91
N TRP A 799 2.89 -18.00 40.68
CA TRP A 799 2.79 -19.41 40.29
C TRP A 799 1.43 -19.76 39.66
N GLY A 800 1.46 -20.42 38.50
CA GLY A 800 0.26 -20.83 37.78
C GLY A 800 -0.47 -19.70 37.07
N TRP A 801 0.09 -18.49 37.05
CA TRP A 801 -0.38 -17.35 36.28
C TRP A 801 0.67 -16.94 35.25
N ALA A 802 0.22 -16.43 34.11
CA ALA A 802 1.11 -15.76 33.17
C ALA A 802 1.46 -14.37 33.73
N PRO A 803 2.72 -13.90 33.63
CA PRO A 803 3.09 -12.55 34.03
C PRO A 803 2.20 -11.50 33.34
N PRO A 804 1.98 -10.31 33.92
CA PRO A 804 1.09 -9.29 33.34
C PRO A 804 1.37 -8.97 31.86
N TYR A 805 2.65 -8.96 31.48
CA TYR A 805 3.07 -8.77 30.09
C TYR A 805 2.54 -9.87 29.16
N TRP A 806 2.39 -11.12 29.60
CA TRP A 806 1.88 -12.25 28.81
C TRP A 806 0.40 -12.55 29.06
N ASN A 807 -0.30 -11.68 29.79
CA ASN A 807 -1.71 -11.87 30.16
C ASN A 807 -2.66 -10.84 29.50
N ALA A 808 -2.13 -9.77 28.89
CA ALA A 808 -2.91 -8.75 28.21
C ALA A 808 -2.18 -8.21 26.97
N GLN A 809 -2.92 -7.67 25.98
CA GLN A 809 -2.35 -7.01 24.79
C GLN A 809 -1.33 -7.90 24.09
N LEU A 810 -1.68 -9.17 23.88
CA LEU A 810 -0.76 -10.15 23.31
C LEU A 810 -0.61 -9.97 21.80
N GLY A 811 -1.73 -9.80 21.09
CA GLY A 811 -1.73 -9.85 19.64
C GLY A 811 -1.13 -11.18 19.14
N ASN A 812 -0.59 -11.16 17.93
CA ASN A 812 0.13 -12.31 17.41
C ASN A 812 1.42 -12.53 18.18
N VAL A 813 1.84 -13.80 18.27
CA VAL A 813 3.07 -14.19 18.96
C VAL A 813 3.91 -15.07 18.05
N LEU A 814 5.18 -14.75 17.88
CA LEU A 814 6.15 -15.58 17.19
C LEU A 814 6.82 -16.52 18.18
N ALA A 815 6.83 -17.81 17.88
CA ALA A 815 7.56 -18.85 18.61
C ALA A 815 8.70 -19.42 17.74
N VAL A 816 9.89 -19.53 18.31
CA VAL A 816 11.06 -20.19 17.71
C VAL A 816 11.75 -21.06 18.75
N ARG A 817 12.48 -22.10 18.34
CA ARG A 817 13.26 -22.90 19.29
C ARG A 817 14.51 -22.14 19.75
N ALA A 818 14.83 -22.26 21.04
CA ALA A 818 16.01 -21.63 21.62
C ALA A 818 17.33 -22.24 21.12
N ASP A 819 17.30 -23.46 20.61
CA ASP A 819 18.45 -24.17 20.04
C ASP A 819 18.67 -23.87 18.54
N ASP A 820 17.92 -22.91 17.99
CA ASP A 820 18.02 -22.46 16.60
C ASP A 820 17.71 -23.56 15.56
N GLN A 821 16.94 -24.58 15.95
CA GLN A 821 16.39 -25.58 15.03
C GLN A 821 14.99 -25.18 14.54
N ASN A 822 14.52 -25.84 13.48
CA ASN A 822 13.16 -25.65 12.97
C ASN A 822 12.12 -26.09 14.01
N LEU A 823 11.11 -25.25 14.21
CA LEU A 823 9.93 -25.56 15.02
C LEU A 823 8.84 -26.13 14.11
N ASP A 824 8.41 -27.36 14.41
CA ASP A 824 7.26 -27.94 13.74
C ASP A 824 5.95 -27.34 14.28
N VAL A 825 4.98 -27.16 13.40
CA VAL A 825 3.67 -26.58 13.75
C VAL A 825 2.87 -27.51 14.66
N GLU A 826 2.96 -28.82 14.45
CA GLU A 826 2.24 -29.81 15.25
C GLU A 826 2.82 -29.90 16.67
N ASP A 827 4.15 -29.84 16.82
CA ASP A 827 4.80 -29.83 18.14
C ASP A 827 4.31 -28.65 18.98
N LEU A 828 4.28 -27.44 18.41
CA LEU A 828 3.78 -26.26 19.12
C LEU A 828 2.28 -26.38 19.44
N ARG A 829 1.47 -26.88 18.50
CA ARG A 829 0.04 -27.09 18.69
C ARG A 829 -0.25 -28.06 19.85
N MET A 830 0.50 -29.16 19.94
CA MET A 830 0.39 -30.12 21.05
C MET A 830 0.77 -29.46 22.39
N MET A 831 1.87 -28.71 22.44
CA MET A 831 2.29 -28.00 23.65
C MET A 831 1.23 -27.00 24.13
N CYS A 832 0.72 -26.16 23.24
CA CYS A 832 -0.32 -25.18 23.55
C CYS A 832 -1.62 -25.84 24.04
N SER A 833 -2.06 -26.90 23.35
CA SER A 833 -3.25 -27.65 23.73
C SER A 833 -3.10 -28.30 25.10
N PHE A 834 -1.95 -28.92 25.37
CA PHE A 834 -1.63 -29.51 26.67
C PHE A 834 -1.57 -28.45 27.78
N ALA A 835 -0.88 -27.33 27.54
CA ALA A 835 -0.79 -26.23 28.49
C ALA A 835 -2.16 -25.65 28.85
N ARG A 836 -2.99 -25.35 27.84
CA ARG A 836 -4.29 -24.70 28.04
C ARG A 836 -5.36 -25.66 28.56
N ARG A 837 -5.50 -26.85 27.97
CA ARG A 837 -6.65 -27.75 28.23
C ARG A 837 -6.38 -28.77 29.32
N LYS A 838 -5.11 -29.04 29.64
CA LYS A 838 -4.73 -29.99 30.68
C LYS A 838 -4.05 -29.29 31.84
N LEU A 839 -2.93 -28.62 31.61
CA LEU A 839 -2.14 -28.02 32.69
C LEU A 839 -2.88 -26.87 33.38
N GLY A 840 -3.64 -26.04 32.66
CA GLY A 840 -4.46 -24.96 33.25
C GLY A 840 -5.33 -25.46 34.42
N LEU A 841 -6.08 -26.55 34.23
CA LEU A 841 -6.88 -27.18 35.28
C LEU A 841 -6.01 -27.74 36.42
N MET A 842 -4.81 -28.21 36.11
CA MET A 842 -3.89 -28.75 37.12
C MET A 842 -3.25 -27.66 37.98
N PHE A 843 -2.96 -26.49 37.40
CA PHE A 843 -2.55 -25.30 38.13
C PHE A 843 -3.69 -24.78 39.02
N GLU A 844 -4.93 -24.77 38.55
CA GLU A 844 -6.12 -24.42 39.35
C GLU A 844 -6.34 -25.38 40.53
N ASP A 845 -6.24 -26.69 40.31
CA ASP A 845 -6.26 -27.72 41.37
C ASP A 845 -5.18 -27.44 42.43
N ALA A 846 -3.96 -27.10 42.01
CA ALA A 846 -2.84 -26.81 42.91
C ALA A 846 -2.95 -25.46 43.66
N LEU A 847 -3.75 -24.52 43.14
CA LEU A 847 -4.12 -23.27 43.81
C LEU A 847 -5.34 -23.43 44.73
N GLY A 848 -5.94 -24.63 44.80
CA GLY A 848 -7.11 -24.92 45.63
C GLY A 848 -8.45 -24.46 45.02
N GLY A 849 -8.45 -24.03 43.76
CA GLY A 849 -9.65 -23.61 43.03
C GLY A 849 -10.32 -24.74 42.23
N GLY A 850 -9.61 -25.85 42.01
CA GLY A 850 -10.10 -26.98 41.21
C GLY A 850 -10.84 -28.07 41.99
N HIS A 851 -11.23 -29.14 41.28
CA HIS A 851 -12.02 -30.24 41.83
C HIS A 851 -11.18 -31.34 42.49
N LYS A 852 -9.86 -31.29 42.36
CA LYS A 852 -8.93 -32.25 42.97
C LYS A 852 -7.87 -31.53 43.79
N LEU A 853 -7.55 -32.08 44.96
CA LEU A 853 -6.36 -31.69 45.70
C LEU A 853 -5.12 -32.18 44.95
N ARG A 854 -4.25 -31.24 44.56
CA ARG A 854 -2.96 -31.51 43.95
C ARG A 854 -1.92 -30.56 44.53
N THR A 855 -0.68 -31.01 44.67
CA THR A 855 0.46 -30.19 45.08
C THR A 855 1.09 -29.51 43.86
N LYS A 856 1.80 -28.39 44.06
CA LYS A 856 2.55 -27.73 42.97
C LYS A 856 3.59 -28.65 42.33
N GLN A 857 4.24 -29.51 43.12
CA GLN A 857 5.26 -30.47 42.62
C GLN A 857 4.63 -31.52 41.70
N GLU A 858 3.46 -32.07 42.06
CA GLU A 858 2.74 -33.02 41.21
C GLU A 858 2.32 -32.40 39.86
N VAL A 859 2.16 -31.08 39.79
CA VAL A 859 1.93 -30.39 38.51
C VAL A 859 3.20 -30.43 37.67
N LEU A 860 4.37 -30.08 38.23
CA LEU A 860 5.65 -30.08 37.51
C LEU A 860 6.05 -31.47 37.02
N ASP A 861 5.93 -32.48 37.89
CA ASP A 861 6.28 -33.88 37.57
C ASP A 861 5.40 -34.42 36.44
N PHE A 862 4.20 -33.85 36.26
CA PHE A 862 3.29 -34.23 35.18
C PHE A 862 3.65 -33.58 33.84
N ILE A 863 4.42 -32.49 33.82
CA ILE A 863 4.82 -31.80 32.59
C ILE A 863 5.95 -32.59 31.91
N THR A 864 5.57 -33.64 31.18
CA THR A 864 6.49 -34.46 30.40
C THR A 864 6.01 -34.59 28.96
N TRP A 865 6.95 -34.85 28.04
CA TRP A 865 6.64 -35.06 26.63
C TRP A 865 5.68 -36.23 26.42
N ASP A 866 5.89 -37.34 27.15
CA ASP A 866 5.04 -38.54 27.06
C ASP A 866 3.60 -38.26 27.48
N ASN A 867 3.40 -37.53 28.58
CA ASN A 867 2.06 -37.15 29.05
C ASN A 867 1.36 -36.19 28.07
N MET A 868 2.11 -35.30 27.42
CA MET A 868 1.60 -34.41 26.37
C MET A 868 1.13 -35.20 25.15
N VAL A 869 1.95 -36.13 24.65
CA VAL A 869 1.60 -36.98 23.51
C VAL A 869 0.42 -37.89 23.83
N GLU A 870 0.39 -38.50 25.00
CA GLU A 870 -0.74 -39.32 25.46
C GLU A 870 -2.04 -38.50 25.52
N PHE A 871 -1.98 -37.27 26.03
CA PHE A 871 -3.12 -36.35 26.05
C PHE A 871 -3.61 -36.00 24.63
N SER A 872 -2.68 -35.71 23.72
CA SER A 872 -3.00 -35.39 22.31
C SER A 872 -3.69 -36.57 21.61
N ASN A 873 -3.14 -37.79 21.76
CA ASN A 873 -3.71 -39.01 21.19
C ASN A 873 -5.13 -39.29 21.71
N ARG A 874 -5.39 -39.04 23.00
CA ARG A 874 -6.73 -39.20 23.59
C ARG A 874 -7.73 -38.16 23.05
N GLN A 875 -7.31 -36.92 22.81
CA GLN A 875 -8.16 -35.91 22.18
C GLN A 875 -8.53 -36.30 20.74
N ALA A 876 -7.57 -36.83 19.97
CA ALA A 876 -7.79 -37.28 18.60
C ALA A 876 -8.78 -38.48 18.52
N LEU A 877 -8.66 -39.45 19.42
CA LEU A 877 -9.58 -40.60 19.50
C LEU A 877 -10.99 -40.19 19.95
N GLY A 878 -11.11 -39.19 20.82
CA GLY A 878 -12.40 -38.66 21.27
C GLY A 878 -13.17 -37.88 20.18
N GLN A 879 -12.48 -37.30 19.20
CA GLN A 879 -13.09 -36.62 18.04
C GLN A 879 -13.46 -37.59 16.90
N ALA A 880 -12.81 -38.75 16.80
CA ALA A 880 -13.13 -39.77 15.80
C ALA A 880 -14.33 -40.67 16.19
N GLY A 881 -14.76 -40.62 17.46
CA GLY A 881 -15.90 -41.36 18.01
C GLY A 881 -17.19 -40.56 18.18
N SER A 882 -17.23 -39.31 17.72
CA SER A 882 -18.42 -38.45 17.63
C SER A 882 -18.72 -38.13 16.17
#